data_AF-A0A8T5QHE2-F1
#
_entry.id   AF-A0A8T5QHE2-F1
#
_cell.length_a   1.000
_cell.length_b   1.000
_cell.length_c   1.000
_cell.angle_alpha   90.00
_cell.angle_beta   90.00
_cell.angle_gamma   90.00
#
_symmetry.space_group_name_H-M   'P 1'
#
loop_
_entity.id
_entity.type
_entity.pdbx_description
1 polymer ?
#
loop_
_entity_poly.entity_id
_entity_poly.type
_entity_poly.pdbx_seq_one_letter_code
_entity_poly.pdbx_strand_id
1 'polypeptide(L)'
;MNSSRHNSSRKNQLILNPAIFALFGPKITDKSLKEKADKLEKIKAELKDKAKAVLKREKAVASAEKKVESLKTKQKELENSIKQQQQMLSVLKKDHSKTSSELEGFQKTTQSQKQDLKKAEKAAKASIKQLKQLQNQLAAKESNITTRESELVSKEKKLMSLMDKSKALEDRNAKLKAEIDAKQFRLNQLKKEAETAARTRQKELENMRKQAKEHVSAREEELKKLKEEANAAFKTKAKELDLLRQEEDAIKKQKSEFRKFIEKQKSAIEKDIKKFDEKKKKISYDEKILDAREKVIQKKEQELNKKLSEAKHVQSLQKQIAKSIEEKKKLAQELKDRVKEQNQKLDALHKKSVQVHKEELALSRRKKDVEKLSRKLASEEKDLDKRELKWLEHDKALKSAINELVSQKKELEQEVSVKKAELEELQQEWDEKMANLKQAAIEVKEQKKAVKKLLDKDVSALYEKEDEVMKVINAFEKDRQKLLKEEKAVMARVKTLEKAKKEFEKAQQKFEKEKKDITNKERVAAKLLRYVEKEKKKVEQQKRKIAAAKELKANIPKLEKHYFKLKKQIRKEEARLVEDTRLTRPIKKSLLMREKELRKRERGLQKGAELLEEREQELEDLRAMKEDAFEDYLRSEVKAAEHIGPVHREKFPAIHKKLDQARQGIISGDIDAAIRRVAEAEVLMDKFKLNKEERKPFSYDLKYIKASIKLAELG
;
A
#
# COMPACT_ATOMS: atom_id res chain seq x y z
N MET A 1 -103.77 -2.32 -32.74
CA MET A 1 -104.39 -1.79 -33.98
C MET A 1 -105.19 -2.95 -34.59
N ASN A 2 -106.43 -3.25 -34.19
CA ASN A 2 -107.67 -2.44 -34.12
C ASN A 2 -108.13 -2.10 -35.56
N SER A 3 -109.05 -2.87 -36.17
CA SER A 3 -110.54 -2.77 -36.13
C SER A 3 -111.10 -1.74 -37.15
N SER A 4 -112.29 -1.84 -37.77
CA SER A 4 -113.46 -2.73 -37.57
C SER A 4 -114.35 -2.88 -38.84
N ARG A 5 -115.37 -3.76 -38.73
CA ARG A 5 -116.43 -4.23 -39.67
C ARG A 5 -117.22 -3.18 -40.49
N HIS A 6 -117.89 -3.63 -41.58
CA HIS A 6 -119.37 -3.56 -41.80
C HIS A 6 -119.88 -4.55 -42.90
N ASN A 7 -121.20 -4.66 -43.19
CA ASN A 7 -121.87 -5.87 -43.75
C ASN A 7 -123.25 -5.65 -44.48
N SER A 8 -123.84 -6.70 -45.11
CA SER A 8 -125.25 -6.90 -45.61
C SER A 8 -125.64 -6.41 -47.04
N SER A 9 -126.66 -6.90 -47.81
CA SER A 9 -127.51 -8.16 -47.86
C SER A 9 -128.55 -8.18 -49.05
N ARG A 10 -129.01 -9.36 -49.58
CA ARG A 10 -130.42 -9.77 -50.01
C ARG A 10 -130.54 -10.96 -51.05
N LYS A 11 -131.76 -11.43 -51.44
CA LYS A 11 -132.15 -12.65 -52.27
C LYS A 11 -133.44 -12.39 -53.16
N ASN A 12 -134.25 -13.28 -53.83
CA ASN A 12 -134.52 -14.77 -53.81
C ASN A 12 -135.50 -15.34 -54.94
N GLN A 13 -135.28 -16.55 -55.54
CA GLN A 13 -136.22 -17.55 -56.23
C GLN A 13 -137.18 -17.07 -57.40
N LEU A 14 -137.97 -17.83 -58.25
CA LEU A 14 -138.24 -19.24 -58.77
C LEU A 14 -139.00 -19.11 -60.19
N ILE A 15 -139.69 -20.02 -60.96
CA ILE A 15 -140.29 -21.40 -60.90
C ILE A 15 -140.29 -22.21 -62.28
N LEU A 16 -141.42 -22.75 -62.85
CA LEU A 16 -141.56 -23.84 -63.89
C LEU A 16 -142.90 -23.77 -64.75
N ASN A 17 -143.22 -24.50 -65.88
CA ASN A 17 -142.47 -25.19 -66.99
C ASN A 17 -143.23 -25.54 -68.36
N PRO A 18 -143.97 -26.67 -68.64
CA PRO A 18 -143.80 -27.48 -69.90
C PRO A 18 -145.01 -28.04 -70.78
N ALA A 19 -144.69 -28.63 -71.97
CA ALA A 19 -145.40 -29.67 -72.84
C ALA A 19 -146.49 -29.24 -73.91
N ILE A 20 -147.05 -30.01 -74.90
CA ILE A 20 -147.02 -31.46 -75.34
C ILE A 20 -147.23 -31.71 -76.91
N PHE A 21 -147.86 -32.81 -77.42
CA PHE A 21 -147.98 -33.28 -78.86
C PHE A 21 -149.40 -33.92 -79.24
N ALA A 22 -149.60 -34.65 -80.38
CA ALA A 22 -150.92 -34.98 -81.04
C ALA A 22 -151.33 -36.50 -81.26
N LEU A 23 -152.58 -36.84 -81.75
CA LEU A 23 -153.10 -38.22 -82.12
C LEU A 23 -154.44 -38.33 -83.00
N PHE A 24 -155.07 -39.54 -83.17
CA PHE A 24 -156.10 -39.99 -84.21
C PHE A 24 -157.53 -40.47 -83.71
N GLY A 25 -158.60 -40.57 -84.56
CA GLY A 25 -159.83 -41.45 -84.35
C GLY A 25 -161.21 -41.17 -85.11
N PRO A 26 -162.06 -42.16 -85.56
CA PRO A 26 -163.30 -41.95 -86.40
C PRO A 26 -164.64 -42.76 -86.10
N LYS A 27 -165.77 -42.55 -86.87
CA LYS A 27 -166.95 -43.50 -87.05
C LYS A 27 -167.95 -43.20 -88.26
N ILE A 28 -169.10 -43.91 -88.39
CA ILE A 28 -169.80 -44.37 -89.66
C ILE A 28 -171.35 -44.10 -89.76
N THR A 29 -171.98 -44.03 -90.97
CA THR A 29 -173.37 -44.53 -91.33
C THR A 29 -173.67 -44.61 -92.87
N ASP A 30 -174.71 -45.37 -93.32
CA ASP A 30 -175.00 -45.79 -94.72
C ASP A 30 -176.28 -45.23 -95.42
N LYS A 31 -176.32 -45.18 -96.78
CA LYS A 31 -177.28 -45.95 -97.63
C LYS A 31 -177.24 -45.75 -99.18
N SER A 32 -177.41 -46.88 -99.89
CA SER A 32 -178.02 -47.09 -101.23
C SER A 32 -177.29 -46.69 -102.54
N LEU A 33 -177.44 -47.55 -103.56
CA LEU A 33 -176.89 -47.45 -104.92
C LEU A 33 -178.02 -47.30 -105.97
N LYS A 34 -178.07 -46.14 -106.64
CA LYS A 34 -178.32 -46.00 -108.09
C LYS A 34 -177.96 -44.58 -108.51
N GLU A 35 -176.71 -44.27 -108.87
CA GLU A 35 -176.06 -44.60 -110.15
C GLU A 35 -176.67 -43.86 -111.36
N LYS A 36 -175.90 -43.32 -112.32
CA LYS A 36 -174.46 -42.97 -112.37
C LYS A 36 -174.16 -41.91 -113.46
N ALA A 37 -175.18 -41.44 -114.20
CA ALA A 37 -175.04 -40.74 -115.48
C ALA A 37 -174.81 -39.23 -115.33
N ASP A 38 -175.80 -38.49 -114.83
CA ASP A 38 -175.92 -37.03 -115.13
C ASP A 38 -174.91 -36.13 -114.40
N LYS A 39 -174.09 -36.70 -113.50
CA LYS A 39 -172.93 -36.01 -112.92
C LYS A 39 -171.82 -35.75 -113.96
N LEU A 40 -171.83 -36.42 -115.12
CA LEU A 40 -170.72 -36.42 -116.07
C LEU A 40 -170.69 -35.19 -117.00
N GLU A 41 -171.84 -34.60 -117.36
CA GLU A 41 -171.87 -33.39 -118.21
C GLU A 41 -171.47 -32.11 -117.47
N LYS A 42 -172.01 -31.88 -116.27
CA LYS A 42 -171.71 -30.66 -115.47
C LYS A 42 -170.21 -30.47 -115.20
N ILE A 43 -169.46 -31.57 -115.10
CA ILE A 43 -168.00 -31.56 -114.90
C ILE A 43 -167.24 -31.01 -116.11
N LYS A 44 -167.73 -31.19 -117.35
CA LYS A 44 -167.05 -30.67 -118.56
C LYS A 44 -167.03 -29.14 -118.63
N ALA A 45 -168.05 -28.48 -118.11
CA ALA A 45 -168.11 -27.01 -118.07
C ALA A 45 -167.06 -26.43 -117.12
N GLU A 46 -167.03 -26.89 -115.86
CA GLU A 46 -166.10 -26.39 -114.83
C GLU A 46 -164.62 -26.55 -115.20
N LEU A 47 -164.27 -27.60 -115.95
CA LEU A 47 -162.88 -27.84 -116.38
C LEU A 47 -162.34 -26.72 -117.27
N LYS A 48 -163.19 -26.04 -118.06
CA LYS A 48 -162.76 -25.02 -119.03
C LYS A 48 -162.33 -23.72 -118.35
N ASP A 49 -162.97 -23.33 -117.26
CA ASP A 49 -162.57 -22.16 -116.46
C ASP A 49 -161.43 -22.48 -115.49
N LYS A 50 -161.38 -23.70 -114.95
CA LYS A 50 -160.24 -24.18 -114.15
C LYS A 50 -158.93 -24.17 -114.96
N ALA A 51 -158.97 -24.48 -116.26
CA ALA A 51 -157.80 -24.40 -117.14
C ALA A 51 -157.18 -22.98 -117.22
N LYS A 52 -158.00 -21.92 -117.31
CA LYS A 52 -157.51 -20.53 -117.30
C LYS A 52 -156.86 -20.13 -115.97
N ALA A 53 -157.30 -20.71 -114.86
CA ALA A 53 -156.70 -20.47 -113.54
C ALA A 53 -155.32 -21.14 -113.38
N VAL A 54 -155.10 -22.30 -114.02
CA VAL A 54 -153.79 -23.01 -114.01
C VAL A 54 -152.71 -22.18 -114.72
N LEU A 55 -153.00 -21.67 -115.92
CA LEU A 55 -152.01 -20.92 -116.73
C LEU A 55 -151.57 -19.60 -116.08
N LYS A 56 -152.39 -19.04 -115.16
CA LYS A 56 -152.02 -17.90 -114.32
C LYS A 56 -151.16 -18.28 -113.10
N ARG A 57 -151.24 -19.53 -112.62
CA ARG A 57 -150.37 -20.07 -111.56
C ARG A 57 -149.01 -20.50 -112.09
N GLU A 58 -148.93 -21.08 -113.28
CA GLU A 58 -147.65 -21.50 -113.90
C GLU A 58 -146.66 -20.33 -114.05
N LYS A 59 -147.14 -19.15 -114.45
CA LYS A 59 -146.30 -17.93 -114.51
C LYS A 59 -145.81 -17.44 -113.13
N ALA A 60 -146.49 -17.79 -112.05
CA ALA A 60 -146.02 -17.53 -110.69
C ALA A 60 -145.02 -18.60 -110.20
N VAL A 61 -145.19 -19.86 -110.60
CA VAL A 61 -144.25 -20.95 -110.30
C VAL A 61 -142.88 -20.68 -110.94
N ALA A 62 -142.83 -20.31 -112.23
CA ALA A 62 -141.59 -19.95 -112.93
C ALA A 62 -140.85 -18.73 -112.31
N SER A 63 -141.56 -17.88 -111.56
CA SER A 63 -140.97 -16.80 -110.76
C SER A 63 -140.38 -17.31 -109.43
N ALA A 64 -141.07 -18.25 -108.77
CA ALA A 64 -140.61 -18.90 -107.55
C ALA A 64 -139.38 -19.79 -107.80
N GLU A 65 -139.34 -20.53 -108.90
CA GLU A 65 -138.22 -21.43 -109.26
C GLU A 65 -136.89 -20.67 -109.41
N LYS A 66 -136.90 -19.50 -110.07
CA LYS A 66 -135.71 -18.63 -110.14
C LYS A 66 -135.22 -18.15 -108.76
N LYS A 67 -136.14 -17.95 -107.79
CA LYS A 67 -135.78 -17.69 -106.40
C LYS A 67 -135.19 -18.93 -105.70
N VAL A 68 -135.76 -20.11 -105.93
CA VAL A 68 -135.25 -21.39 -105.39
C VAL A 68 -133.83 -21.68 -105.89
N GLU A 69 -133.53 -21.44 -107.16
CA GLU A 69 -132.17 -21.59 -107.71
C GLU A 69 -131.16 -20.68 -106.98
N SER A 70 -131.52 -19.42 -106.71
CA SER A 70 -130.69 -18.47 -105.95
C SER A 70 -130.55 -18.79 -104.45
N LEU A 71 -131.36 -19.71 -103.92
CA LEU A 71 -131.24 -20.22 -102.55
C LEU A 71 -130.40 -21.50 -102.50
N LYS A 72 -130.48 -22.38 -103.51
CA LYS A 72 -129.60 -23.56 -103.65
C LYS A 72 -128.12 -23.18 -103.76
N THR A 73 -127.78 -22.06 -104.41
CA THR A 73 -126.39 -21.57 -104.45
C THR A 73 -125.90 -21.14 -103.07
N LYS A 74 -126.68 -20.32 -102.36
CA LYS A 74 -126.37 -19.89 -100.98
C LYS A 74 -126.31 -21.05 -99.98
N GLN A 75 -127.13 -22.09 -100.18
CA GLN A 75 -127.04 -23.31 -99.37
C GLN A 75 -125.69 -24.02 -99.56
N LYS A 76 -125.18 -24.13 -100.79
CA LYS A 76 -123.85 -24.73 -101.06
C LYS A 76 -122.70 -23.90 -100.47
N GLU A 77 -122.82 -22.57 -100.45
CA GLU A 77 -121.86 -21.69 -99.79
C GLU A 77 -121.82 -21.94 -98.26
N LEU A 78 -123.00 -22.04 -97.64
CA LEU A 78 -123.14 -22.37 -96.21
C LEU A 78 -122.62 -23.78 -95.87
N GLU A 79 -122.95 -24.80 -96.67
CA GLU A 79 -122.46 -26.18 -96.47
C GLU A 79 -120.93 -26.28 -96.56
N ASN A 80 -120.30 -25.50 -97.44
CA ASN A 80 -118.84 -25.41 -97.53
C ASN A 80 -118.23 -24.69 -96.32
N SER A 81 -118.85 -23.61 -95.83
CA SER A 81 -118.42 -22.91 -94.60
C SER A 81 -118.51 -23.83 -93.36
N ILE A 82 -119.60 -24.58 -93.23
CA ILE A 82 -119.80 -25.56 -92.14
C ILE A 82 -118.73 -26.66 -92.18
N LYS A 83 -118.34 -27.16 -93.37
CA LYS A 83 -117.25 -28.13 -93.51
C LYS A 83 -115.90 -27.58 -93.06
N GLN A 84 -115.58 -26.32 -93.37
CA GLN A 84 -114.35 -25.67 -92.89
C GLN A 84 -114.34 -25.53 -91.35
N GLN A 85 -115.46 -25.14 -90.75
CA GLN A 85 -115.58 -25.03 -89.29
C GLN A 85 -115.46 -26.41 -88.59
N GLN A 86 -116.05 -27.46 -89.17
CA GLN A 86 -115.93 -28.83 -88.67
C GLN A 86 -114.49 -29.36 -88.77
N GLN A 87 -113.74 -29.00 -89.82
CA GLN A 87 -112.32 -29.31 -89.92
C GLN A 87 -111.49 -28.62 -88.82
N MET A 88 -111.68 -27.32 -88.56
CA MET A 88 -110.99 -26.65 -87.44
C MET A 88 -111.31 -27.26 -86.06
N LEU A 89 -112.57 -27.64 -85.81
CA LEU A 89 -112.97 -28.32 -84.57
C LEU A 89 -112.33 -29.71 -84.41
N SER A 90 -111.93 -30.37 -85.50
CA SER A 90 -111.21 -31.65 -85.46
C SER A 90 -109.72 -31.48 -85.09
N VAL A 91 -109.11 -30.34 -85.44
CA VAL A 91 -107.74 -29.99 -85.06
C VAL A 91 -107.70 -29.62 -83.57
N LEU A 92 -108.56 -28.69 -83.13
CA LEU A 92 -108.61 -28.24 -81.73
C LEU A 92 -108.87 -29.37 -80.73
N LYS A 93 -109.68 -30.38 -81.10
CA LYS A 93 -109.88 -31.59 -80.27
C LYS A 93 -108.65 -32.50 -80.18
N LYS A 94 -107.73 -32.42 -81.14
CA LYS A 94 -106.46 -33.18 -81.16
C LYS A 94 -105.38 -32.53 -80.31
N ASP A 95 -105.38 -31.20 -80.23
CA ASP A 95 -104.44 -30.45 -79.39
C ASP A 95 -104.86 -30.45 -77.90
N HIS A 96 -106.16 -30.52 -77.62
CA HIS A 96 -106.65 -30.61 -76.23
C HIS A 96 -106.36 -31.97 -75.56
N SER A 97 -106.32 -33.06 -76.32
CA SER A 97 -105.94 -34.39 -75.79
C SER A 97 -104.42 -34.53 -75.55
N LYS A 98 -103.59 -33.84 -76.35
CA LYS A 98 -102.15 -33.69 -76.05
C LYS A 98 -101.90 -32.91 -74.78
N THR A 99 -102.40 -31.66 -74.71
CA THR A 99 -102.16 -30.76 -73.57
C THR A 99 -102.66 -31.33 -72.24
N SER A 100 -103.73 -32.14 -72.24
CA SER A 100 -104.18 -32.85 -71.04
C SER A 100 -103.25 -33.98 -70.59
N SER A 101 -102.61 -34.71 -71.52
CA SER A 101 -101.67 -35.79 -71.16
C SER A 101 -100.30 -35.26 -70.74
N GLU A 102 -99.86 -34.14 -71.33
CA GLU A 102 -98.67 -33.40 -70.92
C GLU A 102 -98.82 -32.84 -69.49
N LEU A 103 -100.01 -32.36 -69.10
CA LEU A 103 -100.30 -31.85 -67.75
C LEU A 103 -100.14 -32.90 -66.65
N GLU A 104 -100.58 -34.15 -66.86
CA GLU A 104 -100.29 -35.24 -65.90
C GLU A 104 -98.80 -35.57 -65.82
N GLY A 105 -98.09 -35.52 -66.95
CA GLY A 105 -96.64 -35.68 -67.01
C GLY A 105 -95.91 -34.62 -66.19
N PHE A 106 -96.30 -33.35 -66.32
CA PHE A 106 -95.80 -32.25 -65.50
C PHE A 106 -96.12 -32.42 -64.01
N GLN A 107 -97.31 -32.92 -63.67
CA GLN A 107 -97.69 -33.12 -62.26
C GLN A 107 -96.85 -34.21 -61.58
N LYS A 108 -96.59 -35.33 -62.28
CA LYS A 108 -95.74 -36.45 -61.80
C LYS A 108 -94.26 -36.06 -61.72
N THR A 109 -93.72 -35.37 -62.73
CA THR A 109 -92.34 -34.86 -62.71
C THR A 109 -92.12 -33.79 -61.64
N THR A 110 -93.07 -32.87 -61.42
CA THR A 110 -93.01 -31.88 -60.33
C THR A 110 -93.02 -32.53 -58.94
N GLN A 111 -93.68 -33.69 -58.77
CA GLN A 111 -93.58 -34.47 -57.53
C GLN A 111 -92.19 -35.10 -57.35
N SER A 112 -91.59 -35.69 -58.40
CA SER A 112 -90.21 -36.22 -58.33
C SER A 112 -89.24 -35.10 -57.97
N GLN A 113 -89.26 -33.99 -58.71
CA GLN A 113 -88.40 -32.83 -58.47
C GLN A 113 -88.55 -32.26 -57.05
N LYS A 114 -89.75 -32.30 -56.45
CA LYS A 114 -89.95 -31.93 -55.04
C LYS A 114 -89.39 -32.95 -54.03
N GLN A 115 -89.32 -34.23 -54.36
CA GLN A 115 -88.61 -35.22 -53.53
C GLN A 115 -87.10 -35.08 -53.68
N ASP A 116 -86.61 -34.87 -54.90
CA ASP A 116 -85.18 -34.75 -55.18
C ASP A 116 -84.61 -33.41 -54.67
N LEU A 117 -85.39 -32.32 -54.69
CA LEU A 117 -85.08 -31.09 -53.94
C LEU A 117 -84.99 -31.34 -52.43
N LYS A 118 -85.85 -32.17 -51.85
CA LYS A 118 -85.76 -32.52 -50.41
C LYS A 118 -84.57 -33.42 -50.10
N LYS A 119 -84.12 -34.27 -51.04
CA LYS A 119 -82.85 -35.02 -50.92
C LYS A 119 -81.65 -34.06 -51.02
N ALA A 120 -81.66 -33.16 -52.01
CA ALA A 120 -80.62 -32.16 -52.23
C ALA A 120 -80.53 -31.16 -51.07
N GLU A 121 -81.64 -30.70 -50.49
CA GLU A 121 -81.65 -29.91 -49.26
C GLU A 121 -81.03 -30.66 -48.09
N LYS A 122 -81.35 -31.94 -47.90
CA LYS A 122 -80.76 -32.76 -46.83
C LYS A 122 -79.26 -32.97 -47.04
N ALA A 123 -78.84 -33.22 -48.29
CA ALA A 123 -77.43 -33.30 -48.66
C ALA A 123 -76.71 -31.97 -48.41
N ALA A 124 -77.23 -30.85 -48.90
CA ALA A 124 -76.68 -29.51 -48.67
C ALA A 124 -76.61 -29.16 -47.18
N LYS A 125 -77.63 -29.49 -46.38
CA LYS A 125 -77.63 -29.29 -44.91
C LYS A 125 -76.59 -30.20 -44.22
N ALA A 126 -76.34 -31.40 -44.73
CA ALA A 126 -75.25 -32.27 -44.26
C ALA A 126 -73.87 -31.70 -44.65
N SER A 127 -73.67 -31.26 -45.90
CA SER A 127 -72.44 -30.62 -46.36
C SER A 127 -72.15 -29.31 -45.62
N ILE A 128 -73.17 -28.47 -45.34
CA ILE A 128 -73.04 -27.28 -44.50
C ILE A 128 -72.63 -27.65 -43.06
N LYS A 129 -73.14 -28.76 -42.51
CA LYS A 129 -72.72 -29.27 -41.19
C LYS A 129 -71.27 -29.75 -41.21
N GLN A 130 -70.85 -30.47 -42.25
CA GLN A 130 -69.46 -30.89 -42.45
C GLN A 130 -68.53 -29.70 -42.65
N LEU A 131 -68.91 -28.71 -43.46
CA LEU A 131 -68.15 -27.47 -43.65
C LEU A 131 -67.99 -26.70 -42.34
N LYS A 132 -69.03 -26.60 -41.51
CA LYS A 132 -68.91 -26.00 -40.16
C LYS A 132 -68.00 -26.82 -39.23
N GLN A 133 -68.02 -28.15 -39.32
CA GLN A 133 -67.08 -28.99 -38.55
C GLN A 133 -65.63 -28.80 -39.02
N LEU A 134 -65.39 -28.72 -40.33
CA LEU A 134 -64.08 -28.45 -40.91
C LEU A 134 -63.60 -27.03 -40.62
N GLN A 135 -64.48 -26.03 -40.66
CA GLN A 135 -64.18 -24.64 -40.30
C GLN A 135 -63.80 -24.52 -38.81
N ASN A 136 -64.52 -25.21 -37.92
CA ASN A 136 -64.16 -25.26 -36.50
C ASN A 136 -62.82 -26.01 -36.28
N GLN A 137 -62.52 -27.05 -37.06
CA GLN A 137 -61.23 -27.75 -37.03
C GLN A 137 -60.09 -26.90 -37.62
N LEU A 138 -60.36 -26.03 -38.59
CA LEU A 138 -59.41 -25.05 -39.12
C LEU A 138 -59.10 -23.99 -38.07
N ALA A 139 -60.12 -23.35 -37.49
CA ALA A 139 -59.94 -22.37 -36.41
C ALA A 139 -59.18 -22.96 -35.21
N ALA A 140 -59.46 -24.21 -34.84
CA ALA A 140 -58.72 -24.93 -33.78
C ALA A 140 -57.28 -25.32 -34.19
N LYS A 141 -56.97 -25.44 -35.50
CA LYS A 141 -55.59 -25.60 -35.98
C LYS A 141 -54.87 -24.27 -36.05
N GLU A 142 -55.53 -23.20 -36.47
CA GLU A 142 -55.02 -21.83 -36.50
C GLU A 142 -54.68 -21.31 -35.09
N SER A 143 -55.51 -21.61 -34.08
CA SER A 143 -55.19 -21.32 -32.67
C SER A 143 -54.01 -22.14 -32.14
N ASN A 144 -53.83 -23.38 -32.64
CA ASN A 144 -52.69 -24.23 -32.30
C ASN A 144 -51.41 -23.88 -33.08
N ILE A 145 -51.52 -23.22 -34.23
CA ILE A 145 -50.39 -22.67 -35.00
C ILE A 145 -49.92 -21.38 -34.32
N THR A 146 -50.81 -20.41 -34.10
CA THR A 146 -50.47 -19.12 -33.46
C THR A 146 -49.89 -19.27 -32.05
N THR A 147 -50.37 -20.22 -31.25
CA THR A 147 -49.74 -20.56 -29.95
C THR A 147 -48.33 -21.13 -30.14
N ARG A 148 -48.12 -22.08 -31.08
CA ARG A 148 -46.79 -22.62 -31.40
C ARG A 148 -45.83 -21.58 -31.96
N GLU A 149 -46.32 -20.64 -32.78
CA GLU A 149 -45.54 -19.50 -33.28
C GLU A 149 -45.11 -18.60 -32.12
N SER A 150 -46.00 -18.30 -31.17
CA SER A 150 -45.65 -17.54 -29.96
C SER A 150 -44.63 -18.27 -29.09
N GLU A 151 -44.72 -19.59 -28.96
CA GLU A 151 -43.71 -20.43 -28.31
C GLU A 151 -42.36 -20.41 -29.05
N LEU A 152 -42.37 -20.47 -30.38
CA LEU A 152 -41.15 -20.43 -31.20
C LEU A 152 -40.46 -19.08 -31.08
N VAL A 153 -41.18 -17.97 -31.24
CA VAL A 153 -40.64 -16.61 -31.02
C VAL A 153 -40.12 -16.44 -29.58
N SER A 154 -40.76 -17.05 -28.58
CA SER A 154 -40.25 -17.06 -27.21
C SER A 154 -38.95 -17.89 -27.06
N LYS A 155 -38.85 -19.05 -27.74
CA LYS A 155 -37.67 -19.90 -27.74
C LYS A 155 -36.50 -19.26 -28.50
N GLU A 156 -36.76 -18.59 -29.62
CA GLU A 156 -35.80 -17.81 -30.41
C GLU A 156 -35.24 -16.64 -29.61
N LYS A 157 -36.10 -15.83 -28.96
CA LYS A 157 -35.66 -14.75 -28.06
C LYS A 157 -34.78 -15.28 -26.92
N LYS A 158 -35.12 -16.44 -26.36
CA LYS A 158 -34.31 -17.11 -25.32
C LYS A 158 -32.98 -17.62 -25.87
N LEU A 159 -32.96 -18.15 -27.11
CA LEU A 159 -31.76 -18.66 -27.77
C LEU A 159 -30.81 -17.50 -28.16
N MET A 160 -31.32 -16.40 -28.70
CA MET A 160 -30.57 -15.15 -28.90
C MET A 160 -29.93 -14.67 -27.59
N SER A 161 -30.72 -14.55 -26.51
CA SER A 161 -30.19 -14.15 -25.19
C SER A 161 -29.11 -15.10 -24.66
N LEU A 162 -29.15 -16.39 -25.02
CA LEU A 162 -28.10 -17.36 -24.67
C LEU A 162 -26.85 -17.22 -25.56
N MET A 163 -27.00 -16.93 -26.87
CA MET A 163 -25.87 -16.64 -27.74
C MET A 163 -25.14 -15.34 -27.35
N ASP A 164 -25.88 -14.30 -26.99
CA ASP A 164 -25.29 -13.04 -26.52
C ASP A 164 -24.56 -13.23 -25.17
N LYS A 165 -25.09 -14.09 -24.29
CA LYS A 165 -24.38 -14.53 -23.07
C LYS A 165 -23.15 -15.38 -23.37
N SER A 166 -23.16 -16.23 -24.39
CA SER A 166 -21.97 -16.99 -24.82
C SER A 166 -20.86 -16.06 -25.27
N LYS A 167 -21.18 -15.12 -26.19
CA LYS A 167 -20.24 -14.08 -26.66
C LYS A 167 -19.69 -13.24 -25.51
N ALA A 168 -20.53 -12.81 -24.57
CA ALA A 168 -20.09 -12.07 -23.40
C ALA A 168 -19.15 -12.88 -22.47
N LEU A 169 -19.31 -14.21 -22.40
CA LEU A 169 -18.39 -15.10 -21.69
C LEU A 169 -17.10 -15.35 -22.48
N GLU A 170 -17.17 -15.47 -23.80
CA GLU A 170 -16.00 -15.58 -24.69
C GLU A 170 -15.13 -14.30 -24.62
N ASP A 171 -15.74 -13.11 -24.73
CA ASP A 171 -15.08 -11.82 -24.51
C ASP A 171 -14.45 -11.71 -23.11
N ARG A 172 -15.16 -12.19 -22.08
CA ARG A 172 -14.65 -12.21 -20.70
C ARG A 172 -13.45 -13.15 -20.56
N ASN A 173 -13.50 -14.33 -21.18
CA ASN A 173 -12.40 -15.29 -21.18
C ASN A 173 -11.19 -14.78 -21.97
N ALA A 174 -11.40 -14.09 -23.10
CA ALA A 174 -10.35 -13.42 -23.85
C ALA A 174 -9.67 -12.30 -23.03
N LYS A 175 -10.45 -11.47 -22.34
CA LYS A 175 -9.95 -10.43 -21.42
C LYS A 175 -9.18 -11.03 -20.24
N LEU A 176 -9.71 -12.07 -19.59
CA LEU A 176 -9.02 -12.78 -18.50
C LEU A 176 -7.72 -13.44 -18.97
N LYS A 177 -7.69 -14.00 -20.18
CA LYS A 177 -6.46 -14.57 -20.74
C LYS A 177 -5.39 -13.49 -20.99
N ALA A 178 -5.78 -12.36 -21.61
CA ALA A 178 -4.87 -11.23 -21.79
C ALA A 178 -4.38 -10.64 -20.45
N GLU A 179 -5.22 -10.62 -19.42
CA GLU A 179 -4.83 -10.20 -18.07
C GLU A 179 -3.84 -11.19 -17.42
N ILE A 180 -4.03 -12.50 -17.61
CA ILE A 180 -3.09 -13.55 -17.17
C ILE A 180 -1.75 -13.39 -17.89
N ASP A 181 -1.75 -13.24 -19.21
CA ASP A 181 -0.54 -13.08 -20.01
C ASP A 181 0.23 -11.80 -19.64
N ALA A 182 -0.48 -10.70 -19.38
CA ALA A 182 0.12 -9.44 -18.88
C ALA A 182 0.70 -9.58 -17.46
N LYS A 183 0.02 -10.29 -16.55
CA LYS A 183 0.54 -10.61 -15.20
C LYS A 183 1.76 -11.52 -15.27
N GLN A 184 1.75 -12.51 -16.16
CA GLN A 184 2.87 -13.42 -16.39
C GLN A 184 4.09 -12.68 -16.95
N PHE A 185 3.88 -11.72 -17.86
CA PHE A 185 4.93 -10.82 -18.36
C PHE A 185 5.50 -9.93 -17.25
N ARG A 186 4.65 -9.28 -16.42
CA ARG A 186 5.12 -8.46 -15.31
C ARG A 186 5.83 -9.28 -14.22
N LEU A 187 5.40 -10.51 -13.95
CA LEU A 187 6.10 -11.45 -13.07
C LEU A 187 7.52 -11.74 -13.60
N ASN A 188 7.67 -11.95 -14.91
CA ASN A 188 8.97 -12.21 -15.53
C ASN A 188 9.86 -10.96 -15.60
N GLN A 189 9.30 -9.75 -15.69
CA GLN A 189 10.04 -8.51 -15.47
C GLN A 189 10.50 -8.40 -14.01
N LEU A 190 9.61 -8.57 -13.03
CA LEU A 190 9.93 -8.51 -11.60
C LEU A 190 11.00 -9.52 -11.18
N LYS A 191 11.01 -10.73 -11.77
CA LYS A 191 12.09 -11.71 -11.58
C LYS A 191 13.43 -11.18 -12.08
N LYS A 192 13.49 -10.58 -13.29
CA LYS A 192 14.71 -9.97 -13.83
C LYS A 192 15.17 -8.76 -13.01
N GLU A 193 14.24 -7.91 -12.56
CA GLU A 193 14.50 -6.78 -11.66
C GLU A 193 15.06 -7.26 -10.30
N ALA A 194 14.53 -8.36 -9.75
CA ALA A 194 15.04 -8.97 -8.52
C ALA A 194 16.42 -9.63 -8.72
N GLU A 195 16.66 -10.30 -9.85
CA GLU A 195 17.97 -10.89 -10.18
C GLU A 195 19.05 -9.81 -10.39
N THR A 196 18.74 -8.70 -11.07
CA THR A 196 19.71 -7.60 -11.22
C THR A 196 19.97 -6.90 -9.89
N ALA A 197 18.92 -6.63 -9.09
CA ALA A 197 19.07 -6.06 -7.74
C ALA A 197 19.85 -6.98 -6.78
N ALA A 198 19.67 -8.30 -6.88
CA ALA A 198 20.48 -9.26 -6.12
C ALA A 198 21.95 -9.21 -6.55
N ARG A 199 22.23 -9.14 -7.85
CA ARG A 199 23.60 -9.05 -8.40
C ARG A 199 24.28 -7.71 -8.07
N THR A 200 23.57 -6.58 -8.07
CA THR A 200 24.16 -5.29 -7.62
C THR A 200 24.43 -5.32 -6.14
N ARG A 201 23.46 -5.74 -5.31
CA ARG A 201 23.63 -5.84 -3.86
C ARG A 201 24.73 -6.82 -3.45
N GLN A 202 24.94 -7.91 -4.20
CA GLN A 202 26.06 -8.82 -3.99
C GLN A 202 27.41 -8.15 -4.28
N LYS A 203 27.53 -7.37 -5.37
CA LYS A 203 28.74 -6.59 -5.69
C LYS A 203 28.99 -5.47 -4.67
N GLU A 204 27.94 -4.79 -4.23
CA GLU A 204 28.00 -3.78 -3.16
C GLU A 204 28.52 -4.40 -1.86
N LEU A 205 27.98 -5.55 -1.44
CA LEU A 205 28.46 -6.28 -0.26
C LEU A 205 29.90 -6.78 -0.43
N GLU A 206 30.33 -7.14 -1.63
CA GLU A 206 31.73 -7.52 -1.90
C GLU A 206 32.68 -6.31 -1.84
N ASN A 207 32.26 -5.16 -2.37
CA ASN A 207 33.02 -3.91 -2.30
C ASN A 207 33.10 -3.40 -0.85
N MET A 208 31.99 -3.42 -0.11
CA MET A 208 31.97 -3.12 1.33
C MET A 208 32.87 -4.08 2.13
N ARG A 209 32.97 -5.36 1.73
CA ARG A 209 33.92 -6.31 2.34
C ARG A 209 35.38 -6.00 2.01
N LYS A 210 35.69 -5.45 0.82
CA LYS A 210 37.04 -4.98 0.45
C LYS A 210 37.41 -3.74 1.25
N GLN A 211 36.56 -2.72 1.23
CA GLN A 211 36.70 -1.49 2.04
C GLN A 211 36.80 -1.79 3.54
N ALA A 212 36.03 -2.75 4.07
CA ALA A 212 36.14 -3.17 5.46
C ALA A 212 37.50 -3.83 5.78
N LYS A 213 38.04 -4.64 4.86
CA LYS A 213 39.40 -5.20 5.02
C LYS A 213 40.48 -4.12 4.93
N GLU A 214 40.34 -3.17 4.02
CA GLU A 214 41.23 -2.02 3.87
C GLU A 214 41.21 -1.14 5.15
N HIS A 215 40.01 -0.84 5.70
CA HIS A 215 39.86 -0.14 6.97
C HIS A 215 40.40 -0.92 8.18
N VAL A 216 40.29 -2.26 8.20
CA VAL A 216 40.91 -3.08 9.25
C VAL A 216 42.42 -3.05 9.13
N SER A 217 42.99 -3.22 7.92
CA SER A 217 44.43 -3.12 7.69
C SER A 217 44.99 -1.74 8.06
N ALA A 218 44.29 -0.66 7.67
CA ALA A 218 44.66 0.70 8.05
C ALA A 218 44.61 0.89 9.58
N ARG A 219 43.55 0.40 10.25
CA ARG A 219 43.44 0.44 11.72
C ARG A 219 44.48 -0.41 12.43
N GLU A 220 44.94 -1.51 11.85
CA GLU A 220 46.04 -2.32 12.39
C GLU A 220 47.39 -1.60 12.27
N GLU A 221 47.62 -0.84 11.20
CA GLU A 221 48.78 0.05 11.08
C GLU A 221 48.69 1.27 12.01
N GLU A 222 47.51 1.90 12.13
CA GLU A 222 47.25 2.93 13.15
C GLU A 222 47.48 2.37 14.56
N LEU A 223 47.05 1.15 14.87
CA LEU A 223 47.32 0.50 16.16
C LEU A 223 48.80 0.18 16.39
N LYS A 224 49.59 -0.06 15.33
CA LYS A 224 51.05 -0.18 15.45
C LYS A 224 51.68 1.18 15.74
N LYS A 225 51.36 2.20 14.93
CA LYS A 225 51.82 3.59 15.12
C LYS A 225 51.45 4.12 16.51
N LEU A 226 50.19 3.98 16.94
CA LEU A 226 49.73 4.36 18.28
C LEU A 226 50.41 3.57 19.41
N LYS A 227 50.85 2.31 19.19
CA LYS A 227 51.66 1.57 20.17
C LYS A 227 53.11 2.06 20.20
N GLU A 228 53.68 2.41 19.06
CA GLU A 228 55.04 2.97 18.95
C GLU A 228 55.09 4.39 19.55
N GLU A 229 54.12 5.24 19.21
CA GLU A 229 53.86 6.55 19.81
C GLU A 229 53.57 6.45 21.31
N ALA A 230 52.72 5.52 21.76
CA ALA A 230 52.47 5.32 23.19
C ALA A 230 53.74 4.89 23.92
N ASN A 231 54.58 4.01 23.34
CA ASN A 231 55.86 3.63 23.92
C ASN A 231 56.88 4.78 23.91
N ALA A 232 56.89 5.63 22.87
CA ALA A 232 57.69 6.84 22.82
C ALA A 232 57.24 7.85 23.89
N ALA A 233 55.93 8.10 23.99
CA ALA A 233 55.31 8.95 25.00
C ALA A 233 55.48 8.39 26.42
N PHE A 234 55.57 7.06 26.61
CA PHE A 234 55.90 6.46 27.90
C PHE A 234 57.38 6.69 28.23
N LYS A 235 58.29 6.67 27.24
CA LYS A 235 59.70 7.02 27.41
C LYS A 235 59.91 8.53 27.67
N THR A 236 59.13 9.42 27.06
CA THR A 236 59.17 10.86 27.40
C THR A 236 58.56 11.09 28.78
N LYS A 237 57.38 10.54 29.07
CA LYS A 237 56.74 10.66 30.40
C LYS A 237 57.55 10.05 31.54
N ALA A 238 58.37 9.03 31.27
CA ALA A 238 59.34 8.54 32.24
C ALA A 238 60.44 9.58 32.54
N LYS A 239 61.00 10.22 31.50
CA LYS A 239 61.97 11.32 31.65
C LYS A 239 61.34 12.55 32.32
N GLU A 240 60.11 12.91 31.94
CA GLU A 240 59.32 13.98 32.57
C GLU A 240 59.04 13.64 34.04
N LEU A 241 58.74 12.39 34.40
CA LEU A 241 58.59 11.96 35.80
C LEU A 241 59.89 12.06 36.60
N ASP A 242 61.04 11.77 36.01
CA ASP A 242 62.33 11.92 36.68
C ASP A 242 62.79 13.38 36.78
N LEU A 243 62.41 14.24 35.81
CA LEU A 243 62.54 15.70 35.93
C LEU A 243 61.58 16.25 37.00
N LEU A 244 60.30 15.86 36.99
CA LEU A 244 59.31 16.24 38.00
C LEU A 244 59.69 15.75 39.41
N ARG A 245 60.44 14.65 39.54
CA ARG A 245 61.04 14.24 40.84
C ARG A 245 62.16 15.16 41.28
N GLN A 246 63.04 15.58 40.37
CA GLN A 246 64.10 16.56 40.66
C GLN A 246 63.49 17.92 41.03
N GLU A 247 62.41 18.34 40.34
CA GLU A 247 61.61 19.50 40.69
C GLU A 247 60.87 19.31 42.02
N GLU A 248 60.26 18.15 42.31
CA GLU A 248 59.61 17.90 43.59
C GLU A 248 60.62 17.96 44.75
N ASP A 249 61.86 17.49 44.55
CA ASP A 249 62.93 17.59 45.54
C ASP A 249 63.52 19.01 45.66
N ALA A 250 63.58 19.78 44.57
CA ALA A 250 63.87 21.22 44.62
C ALA A 250 62.76 21.99 45.36
N ILE A 251 61.50 21.68 45.07
CA ILE A 251 60.32 22.23 45.75
C ILE A 251 60.29 21.78 47.22
N LYS A 252 60.72 20.57 47.58
CA LYS A 252 60.89 20.16 48.99
C LYS A 252 61.96 20.99 49.70
N LYS A 253 63.10 21.28 49.06
CA LYS A 253 64.13 22.19 49.60
C LYS A 253 63.57 23.60 49.79
N GLN A 254 63.03 24.21 48.74
CA GLN A 254 62.37 25.52 48.80
C GLN A 254 61.25 25.55 49.85
N LYS A 255 60.41 24.52 49.96
CA LYS A 255 59.33 24.41 50.95
C LYS A 255 59.86 24.24 52.38
N SER A 256 61.07 23.74 52.57
CA SER A 256 61.76 23.75 53.87
C SER A 256 62.29 25.15 54.23
N GLU A 257 62.72 25.93 53.23
CA GLU A 257 63.19 27.30 53.37
C GLU A 257 62.04 28.28 53.57
N PHE A 258 60.97 28.17 52.77
CA PHE A 258 59.69 28.84 52.98
C PHE A 258 59.06 28.46 54.33
N ARG A 259 59.23 27.24 54.84
CA ARG A 259 58.82 26.91 56.22
C ARG A 259 59.62 27.70 57.25
N LYS A 260 60.95 27.75 57.16
CA LYS A 260 61.79 28.59 58.03
C LYS A 260 61.41 30.08 57.93
N PHE A 261 61.11 30.57 56.72
CA PHE A 261 60.63 31.93 56.49
C PHE A 261 59.24 32.17 57.09
N ILE A 262 58.30 31.22 56.96
CA ILE A 262 56.97 31.28 57.56
C ILE A 262 57.04 31.18 59.09
N GLU A 263 57.94 30.39 59.68
CA GLU A 263 58.20 30.40 61.13
C GLU A 263 58.69 31.78 61.58
N LYS A 264 59.63 32.39 60.83
CA LYS A 264 60.12 33.76 61.09
C LYS A 264 59.00 34.80 60.95
N GLN A 265 58.17 34.70 59.91
CA GLN A 265 57.01 35.59 59.70
C GLN A 265 55.94 35.40 60.77
N LYS A 266 55.61 34.17 61.17
CA LYS A 266 54.72 33.91 62.32
C LYS A 266 55.27 34.57 63.59
N SER A 267 56.57 34.46 63.88
CA SER A 267 57.17 35.10 65.05
C SER A 267 57.17 36.64 65.01
N ALA A 268 56.96 37.24 63.82
CA ALA A 268 56.71 38.67 63.66
C ALA A 268 55.21 38.99 63.79
N ILE A 269 54.36 38.22 63.10
CA ILE A 269 52.90 38.33 63.14
C ILE A 269 52.37 38.11 64.57
N GLU A 270 52.93 37.22 65.40
CA GLU A 270 52.58 37.08 66.81
C GLU A 270 52.91 38.32 67.65
N LYS A 271 53.96 39.06 67.29
CA LYS A 271 54.30 40.35 67.92
C LYS A 271 53.33 41.44 67.46
N ASP A 272 52.87 41.38 66.22
CA ASP A 272 51.90 42.34 65.67
C ASP A 272 50.44 42.01 66.07
N ILE A 273 50.10 40.74 66.31
CA ILE A 273 48.83 40.30 66.93
C ILE A 273 48.74 40.85 68.35
N LYS A 274 49.81 40.81 69.15
CA LYS A 274 49.82 41.42 70.49
C LYS A 274 49.53 42.93 70.43
N LYS A 275 50.14 43.66 69.48
CA LYS A 275 49.79 45.07 69.19
C LYS A 275 48.37 45.25 68.66
N PHE A 276 47.81 44.25 67.97
CA PHE A 276 46.44 44.28 67.46
C PHE A 276 45.39 43.99 68.52
N ASP A 277 45.66 43.13 69.50
CA ASP A 277 44.80 42.94 70.66
C ASP A 277 44.79 44.19 71.57
N GLU A 278 45.92 44.88 71.68
CA GLU A 278 46.01 46.21 72.30
C GLU A 278 45.15 47.26 71.54
N LYS A 279 45.09 47.20 70.20
CA LYS A 279 44.16 48.02 69.40
C LYS A 279 42.70 47.55 69.51
N LYS A 280 42.43 46.25 69.58
CA LYS A 280 41.09 45.68 69.71
C LYS A 280 40.42 46.06 71.03
N LYS A 281 41.21 46.17 72.10
CA LYS A 281 40.78 46.77 73.38
C LYS A 281 40.34 48.22 73.26
N LYS A 282 40.86 48.99 72.29
CA LYS A 282 40.36 50.35 71.96
C LYS A 282 39.08 50.30 71.12
N ILE A 283 39.02 49.45 70.09
CA ILE A 283 37.81 49.29 69.26
C ILE A 283 36.59 48.87 70.12
N SER A 284 36.78 48.00 71.11
CA SER A 284 35.72 47.60 72.06
C SER A 284 35.25 48.73 73.01
N TYR A 285 35.99 49.84 73.09
CA TYR A 285 35.54 51.08 73.72
C TYR A 285 34.69 51.91 72.74
N ASP A 286 35.10 51.99 71.47
CA ASP A 286 34.40 52.72 70.41
C ASP A 286 33.07 52.07 70.00
N GLU A 287 32.96 50.73 70.01
CA GLU A 287 31.71 49.99 69.75
C GLU A 287 30.59 50.40 70.71
N LYS A 288 30.91 50.67 71.99
CA LYS A 288 29.94 51.13 73.00
C LYS A 288 29.38 52.53 72.70
N ILE A 289 30.07 53.32 71.87
CA ILE A 289 29.64 54.64 71.41
C ILE A 289 28.67 54.51 70.21
N LEU A 290 28.76 53.44 69.43
CA LEU A 290 27.82 53.14 68.33
C LEU A 290 26.48 52.58 68.86
N ASP A 291 26.53 51.73 69.88
CA ASP A 291 25.37 51.19 70.60
C ASP A 291 24.46 52.29 71.20
N ALA A 292 25.05 53.45 71.51
CA ALA A 292 24.34 54.65 71.96
C ALA A 292 23.68 55.44 70.82
N ARG A 293 24.18 55.33 69.58
CA ARG A 293 23.62 56.00 68.39
C ARG A 293 22.45 55.23 67.78
N GLU A 294 22.50 53.90 67.78
CA GLU A 294 21.42 53.08 67.19
C GLU A 294 20.08 53.26 67.91
N LYS A 295 20.12 53.45 69.24
CA LYS A 295 18.97 53.81 70.10
C LYS A 295 18.34 55.18 69.77
N VAL A 296 19.01 56.03 68.99
CA VAL A 296 18.46 57.30 68.46
C VAL A 296 17.71 57.08 67.14
N ILE A 297 18.09 56.07 66.35
CA ILE A 297 17.46 55.77 65.06
C ILE A 297 16.07 55.16 65.28
N GLN A 298 15.94 54.18 66.17
CA GLN A 298 14.68 53.52 66.50
C GLN A 298 13.57 54.48 66.97
N LYS A 299 13.93 55.64 67.53
CA LYS A 299 12.95 56.67 67.92
C LYS A 299 12.32 57.41 66.73
N LYS A 300 13.00 57.49 65.58
CA LYS A 300 12.49 58.18 64.38
C LYS A 300 11.53 57.33 63.56
N GLU A 301 11.68 56.01 63.57
CA GLU A 301 10.77 55.09 62.85
C GLU A 301 9.36 55.11 63.43
N GLN A 302 9.22 55.34 64.74
CA GLN A 302 7.93 55.43 65.43
C GLN A 302 7.12 56.69 65.06
N GLU A 303 7.77 57.75 64.55
CA GLU A 303 7.08 58.97 64.09
C GLU A 303 6.47 58.82 62.70
N LEU A 304 7.01 57.92 61.86
CA LEU A 304 6.56 57.74 60.48
C LEU A 304 5.17 57.08 60.40
N ASN A 305 4.94 56.06 61.23
CA ASN A 305 3.71 55.26 61.21
C ASN A 305 2.46 56.00 61.72
N LYS A 306 2.59 57.20 62.30
CA LYS A 306 1.46 58.00 62.78
C LYS A 306 0.72 58.80 61.70
N LYS A 307 1.20 58.84 60.45
CA LYS A 307 0.64 59.71 59.39
C LYS A 307 -0.22 59.00 58.33
N LEU A 308 -0.57 57.72 58.51
CA LEU A 308 -1.25 56.93 57.48
C LEU A 308 -2.70 56.51 57.80
N SER A 309 -3.28 56.95 58.93
CA SER A 309 -4.54 56.42 59.46
C SER A 309 -5.76 57.36 59.40
N GLU A 310 -5.63 58.58 58.88
CA GLU A 310 -6.65 59.64 58.99
C GLU A 310 -7.17 60.16 57.63
N ALA A 311 -8.03 59.37 56.97
CA ALA A 311 -8.81 59.83 55.79
C ALA A 311 -10.08 58.97 55.54
N LYS A 312 -11.13 59.11 56.37
CA LYS A 312 -12.47 58.49 56.13
C LYS A 312 -13.58 59.53 56.00
N HIS A 313 -13.73 60.05 54.78
CA HIS A 313 -14.78 60.96 54.30
C HIS A 313 -14.70 60.92 52.75
N VAL A 314 -15.74 60.95 51.91
CA VAL A 314 -17.21 61.08 52.08
C VAL A 314 -17.86 60.09 51.09
N GLN A 315 -18.84 59.22 51.37
CA GLN A 315 -19.80 59.08 52.48
C GLN A 315 -21.03 60.03 52.48
N SER A 316 -21.51 60.43 51.30
CA SER A 316 -22.77 61.20 51.15
C SER A 316 -23.60 60.89 49.88
N LEU A 317 -22.98 60.39 48.80
CA LEU A 317 -23.59 60.30 47.47
C LEU A 317 -24.46 59.04 47.24
N GLN A 318 -25.28 58.67 48.22
CA GLN A 318 -26.08 57.44 48.21
C GLN A 318 -27.61 57.71 48.31
N LYS A 319 -28.08 58.90 47.90
CA LYS A 319 -29.42 59.41 48.23
C LYS A 319 -30.33 59.92 47.09
N GLN A 320 -29.94 59.83 45.80
CA GLN A 320 -30.68 60.52 44.71
C GLN A 320 -31.41 59.66 43.67
N ILE A 321 -31.19 58.34 43.57
CA ILE A 321 -31.68 57.55 42.42
C ILE A 321 -33.08 56.90 42.64
N ALA A 322 -33.56 56.80 43.88
CA ALA A 322 -34.70 55.93 44.23
C ALA A 322 -36.10 56.60 44.28
N LYS A 323 -36.40 57.61 43.45
CA LYS A 323 -37.66 58.40 43.58
C LYS A 323 -38.44 58.80 42.31
N SER A 324 -38.08 58.34 41.11
CA SER A 324 -38.58 58.93 39.84
C SER A 324 -39.44 58.03 38.92
N ILE A 325 -39.85 56.83 39.34
CA ILE A 325 -40.48 55.83 38.45
C ILE A 325 -41.96 55.52 38.78
N GLU A 326 -42.46 55.89 39.96
CA GLU A 326 -43.73 55.33 40.49
C GLU A 326 -45.01 56.03 40.00
N GLU A 327 -44.93 57.19 39.33
CA GLU A 327 -46.10 58.06 39.08
C GLU A 327 -46.87 57.77 37.78
N LYS A 328 -46.33 56.99 36.82
CA LYS A 328 -46.93 56.81 35.49
C LYS A 328 -47.89 55.61 35.38
N LYS A 329 -48.88 55.50 36.27
CA LYS A 329 -49.72 54.27 36.41
C LYS A 329 -51.24 54.47 36.62
N LYS A 330 -51.83 55.64 36.31
CA LYS A 330 -53.21 56.00 36.72
C LYS A 330 -54.20 56.60 35.69
N LEU A 331 -53.93 56.56 34.38
CA LEU A 331 -54.73 57.29 33.37
C LEU A 331 -55.25 56.46 32.16
N ALA A 332 -55.72 55.23 32.38
CA ALA A 332 -56.24 54.37 31.28
C ALA A 332 -57.47 53.51 31.64
N GLN A 333 -58.22 53.87 32.69
CA GLN A 333 -59.32 53.06 33.23
C GLN A 333 -60.71 53.43 32.67
N GLU A 334 -60.85 54.58 31.98
CA GLU A 334 -62.15 55.28 31.82
C GLU A 334 -62.94 54.96 30.53
N LEU A 335 -62.41 54.19 29.59
CA LEU A 335 -63.02 54.01 28.25
C LEU A 335 -64.02 52.84 28.11
N LYS A 336 -64.47 52.21 29.21
CA LYS A 336 -65.14 50.89 29.13
C LYS A 336 -66.68 50.90 29.14
N ASP A 337 -67.33 51.98 29.57
CA ASP A 337 -68.71 51.90 30.09
C ASP A 337 -69.82 52.54 29.22
N ARG A 338 -69.56 52.91 27.96
CA ARG A 338 -70.44 53.84 27.19
C ARG A 338 -71.23 53.31 25.98
N VAL A 339 -71.33 51.98 25.76
CA VAL A 339 -71.90 51.41 24.51
C VAL A 339 -73.11 50.47 24.72
N LYS A 340 -73.64 50.33 25.96
CA LYS A 340 -74.73 49.36 26.27
C LYS A 340 -76.17 49.81 25.96
N GLU A 341 -76.39 51.00 25.41
CA GLU A 341 -77.69 51.68 25.52
C GLU A 341 -78.60 51.69 24.26
N GLN A 342 -78.12 51.27 23.09
CA GLN A 342 -78.84 51.44 21.80
C GLN A 342 -79.57 50.19 21.27
N ASN A 343 -80.48 49.57 22.05
CA ASN A 343 -81.05 48.25 21.67
C ASN A 343 -82.58 48.05 21.82
N GLN A 344 -83.41 49.11 21.78
CA GLN A 344 -84.86 49.00 22.14
C GLN A 344 -85.87 49.93 21.40
N LYS A 345 -85.85 50.13 20.06
CA LYS A 345 -86.78 51.13 19.44
C LYS A 345 -87.56 50.91 18.13
N LEU A 346 -87.37 49.87 17.30
CA LEU A 346 -88.05 49.81 15.97
C LEU A 346 -88.60 48.43 15.53
N ASP A 347 -89.40 47.78 16.39
CA ASP A 347 -90.08 46.51 16.07
C ASP A 347 -91.61 46.67 15.85
N ALA A 348 -92.06 47.89 15.52
CA ALA A 348 -93.45 48.34 15.76
C ALA A 348 -94.33 48.58 14.52
N LEU A 349 -93.82 48.52 13.28
CA LEU A 349 -94.57 48.86 12.06
C LEU A 349 -94.63 47.74 11.01
N HIS A 350 -94.66 46.50 11.48
CA HIS A 350 -95.17 45.37 10.70
C HIS A 350 -96.71 45.30 10.80
N LYS A 351 -97.37 44.89 9.70
CA LYS A 351 -98.77 44.41 9.55
C LYS A 351 -99.84 45.43 9.10
N LYS A 352 -100.64 44.95 8.13
CA LYS A 352 -102.00 45.37 7.70
C LYS A 352 -102.13 46.62 6.80
N SER A 353 -103.21 46.64 6.02
CA SER A 353 -103.57 47.62 4.97
C SER A 353 -102.54 47.85 3.84
N VAL A 354 -102.14 46.85 3.03
CA VAL A 354 -102.60 45.45 2.98
C VAL A 354 -103.74 45.23 1.96
N GLN A 355 -103.48 44.67 0.78
CA GLN A 355 -104.42 44.20 -0.25
C GLN A 355 -105.39 45.24 -0.87
N VAL A 356 -106.53 45.52 -0.21
CA VAL A 356 -107.85 45.40 -0.87
C VAL A 356 -108.06 46.30 -2.09
N HIS A 357 -107.87 47.61 -1.98
CA HIS A 357 -108.28 48.56 -3.04
C HIS A 357 -107.37 48.56 -4.30
N LYS A 358 -106.43 47.61 -4.40
CA LYS A 358 -105.58 47.41 -5.60
C LYS A 358 -106.26 46.59 -6.70
N GLU A 359 -107.37 45.90 -6.42
CA GLU A 359 -107.79 44.75 -7.22
C GLU A 359 -108.84 45.05 -8.31
N GLU A 360 -109.70 46.06 -8.15
CA GLU A 360 -110.83 46.30 -9.07
C GLU A 360 -110.42 47.01 -10.37
N LEU A 361 -109.79 48.19 -10.28
CA LEU A 361 -109.32 48.92 -11.48
C LEU A 361 -108.23 48.18 -12.27
N ALA A 362 -107.64 47.12 -11.70
CA ALA A 362 -106.78 46.20 -12.43
C ALA A 362 -107.53 45.50 -13.58
N LEU A 363 -108.84 45.25 -13.49
CA LEU A 363 -109.60 44.54 -14.52
C LEU A 363 -109.75 45.31 -15.84
N SER A 364 -109.88 46.64 -15.80
CA SER A 364 -109.93 47.43 -17.05
C SER A 364 -108.54 47.68 -17.65
N ARG A 365 -107.47 47.61 -16.84
CA ARG A 365 -106.09 47.57 -17.37
C ARG A 365 -105.82 46.21 -18.03
N ARG A 366 -106.18 45.10 -17.36
CA ARG A 366 -106.03 43.71 -17.84
C ARG A 366 -106.45 43.48 -19.29
N LYS A 367 -107.47 44.14 -19.85
CA LYS A 367 -107.82 44.01 -21.28
C LYS A 367 -106.78 44.63 -22.24
N LYS A 368 -106.31 45.86 -21.98
CA LYS A 368 -105.21 46.45 -22.77
C LYS A 368 -103.86 45.79 -22.45
N ASP A 369 -103.72 45.26 -21.25
CA ASP A 369 -102.57 44.44 -20.89
C ASP A 369 -102.62 43.09 -21.62
N VAL A 370 -103.78 42.48 -21.91
CA VAL A 370 -103.87 41.24 -22.72
C VAL A 370 -103.39 41.43 -24.16
N GLU A 371 -103.71 42.54 -24.83
CA GLU A 371 -103.12 42.82 -26.17
C GLU A 371 -101.62 43.13 -26.10
N LYS A 372 -101.18 43.82 -25.05
CA LYS A 372 -99.74 44.01 -24.81
C LYS A 372 -99.06 42.70 -24.44
N LEU A 373 -99.75 41.78 -23.76
CA LEU A 373 -99.27 40.47 -23.37
C LEU A 373 -99.22 39.53 -24.57
N SER A 374 -100.17 39.55 -25.51
CA SER A 374 -100.04 38.73 -26.73
C SER A 374 -98.93 39.23 -27.65
N ARG A 375 -98.71 40.54 -27.75
CA ARG A 375 -97.52 41.10 -28.45
C ARG A 375 -96.21 40.82 -27.70
N LYS A 376 -96.22 40.89 -26.36
CA LYS A 376 -95.08 40.50 -25.53
C LYS A 376 -94.78 39.02 -25.67
N LEU A 377 -95.76 38.13 -25.53
CA LEU A 377 -95.64 36.70 -25.74
C LEU A 377 -95.05 36.40 -27.12
N ALA A 378 -95.52 37.02 -28.21
CA ALA A 378 -94.91 36.83 -29.53
C ALA A 378 -93.44 37.34 -29.65
N SER A 379 -93.00 38.25 -28.78
CA SER A 379 -91.58 38.64 -28.65
C SER A 379 -90.79 37.80 -27.64
N GLU A 380 -91.46 37.31 -26.59
CA GLU A 380 -90.92 36.47 -25.54
C GLU A 380 -90.75 35.03 -26.06
N GLU A 381 -91.62 34.53 -26.93
CA GLU A 381 -91.46 33.32 -27.76
C GLU A 381 -90.22 33.45 -28.64
N LYS A 382 -90.09 34.53 -29.42
CA LYS A 382 -88.89 34.76 -30.26
C LYS A 382 -87.61 34.98 -29.45
N ASP A 383 -87.71 35.45 -28.22
CA ASP A 383 -86.56 35.54 -27.31
C ASP A 383 -86.34 34.24 -26.52
N LEU A 384 -87.35 33.38 -26.38
CA LEU A 384 -87.24 32.00 -25.91
C LEU A 384 -86.57 31.14 -26.98
N ASP A 385 -86.97 31.20 -28.26
CA ASP A 385 -86.29 30.55 -29.39
C ASP A 385 -84.77 30.88 -29.40
N LYS A 386 -84.43 32.17 -29.24
CA LYS A 386 -83.04 32.64 -29.14
C LYS A 386 -82.35 32.17 -27.86
N ARG A 387 -83.08 32.05 -26.75
CA ARG A 387 -82.54 31.50 -25.49
C ARG A 387 -82.33 29.99 -25.63
N GLU A 388 -83.22 29.24 -26.25
CA GLU A 388 -83.11 27.81 -26.50
C GLU A 388 -81.95 27.51 -27.46
N LEU A 389 -81.78 28.28 -28.53
CA LEU A 389 -80.59 28.22 -29.38
C LEU A 389 -79.31 28.46 -28.57
N LYS A 390 -79.26 29.51 -27.74
CA LYS A 390 -78.13 29.77 -26.84
C LYS A 390 -77.95 28.70 -25.78
N TRP A 391 -79.02 28.10 -25.27
CA TRP A 391 -78.97 26.99 -24.31
C TRP A 391 -78.44 25.71 -24.97
N LEU A 392 -78.75 25.47 -26.25
CA LEU A 392 -78.19 24.37 -27.04
C LEU A 392 -76.72 24.61 -27.42
N GLU A 393 -76.31 25.87 -27.65
CA GLU A 393 -74.91 26.26 -27.80
C GLU A 393 -74.14 26.11 -26.48
N HIS A 394 -74.71 26.56 -25.37
CA HIS A 394 -74.14 26.36 -24.02
C HIS A 394 -74.09 24.89 -23.62
N ASP A 395 -75.11 24.07 -23.92
CA ASP A 395 -75.11 22.62 -23.67
C ASP A 395 -74.03 21.91 -24.49
N LYS A 396 -73.83 22.28 -25.76
CA LYS A 396 -72.70 21.78 -26.59
C LYS A 396 -71.36 22.21 -26.02
N ALA A 397 -71.20 23.48 -25.62
CA ALA A 397 -69.98 24.00 -25.03
C ALA A 397 -69.66 23.33 -23.68
N LEU A 398 -70.67 23.14 -22.83
CA LEU A 398 -70.58 22.40 -21.57
C LEU A 398 -70.21 20.94 -21.82
N LYS A 399 -70.77 20.28 -22.84
CA LYS A 399 -70.40 18.90 -23.21
C LYS A 399 -68.96 18.81 -23.74
N SER A 400 -68.46 19.81 -24.47
CA SER A 400 -67.04 19.90 -24.85
C SER A 400 -66.17 20.05 -23.60
N ALA A 401 -66.44 21.05 -22.76
CA ALA A 401 -65.69 21.31 -21.53
C ALA A 401 -65.74 20.13 -20.54
N ILE A 402 -66.87 19.40 -20.43
CA ILE A 402 -66.97 18.18 -19.63
C ILE A 402 -66.09 17.06 -20.22
N ASN A 403 -66.06 16.89 -21.54
CA ASN A 403 -65.19 15.90 -22.19
C ASN A 403 -63.70 16.26 -22.02
N GLU A 404 -63.34 17.53 -22.14
CA GLU A 404 -61.98 18.06 -21.93
C GLU A 404 -61.54 17.91 -20.46
N LEU A 405 -62.43 18.20 -19.49
CA LEU A 405 -62.17 17.94 -18.08
C LEU A 405 -62.06 16.43 -17.77
N VAL A 406 -62.76 15.58 -18.53
CA VAL A 406 -62.66 14.11 -18.41
C VAL A 406 -61.38 13.56 -19.06
N SER A 407 -60.82 14.18 -20.11
CA SER A 407 -59.50 13.81 -20.63
C SER A 407 -58.39 14.29 -19.71
N GLN A 408 -58.40 15.58 -19.32
CA GLN A 408 -57.46 16.14 -18.34
C GLN A 408 -57.45 15.38 -17.02
N LYS A 409 -58.63 14.96 -16.52
CA LYS A 409 -58.70 14.11 -15.33
C LYS A 409 -58.00 12.77 -15.54
N LYS A 410 -58.18 12.11 -16.69
CA LYS A 410 -57.52 10.82 -16.99
C LYS A 410 -56.01 10.96 -17.16
N GLU A 411 -55.57 12.05 -17.80
CA GLU A 411 -54.16 12.42 -17.93
C GLU A 411 -53.53 12.62 -16.55
N LEU A 412 -54.17 13.40 -15.68
CA LEU A 412 -53.73 13.59 -14.28
C LEU A 412 -53.80 12.30 -13.45
N GLU A 413 -54.80 11.42 -13.65
CA GLU A 413 -54.86 10.11 -12.99
C GLU A 413 -53.70 9.20 -13.44
N GLN A 414 -53.26 9.28 -14.71
CA GLN A 414 -52.07 8.59 -15.21
C GLN A 414 -50.77 9.19 -14.67
N GLU A 415 -50.61 10.52 -14.70
CA GLU A 415 -49.45 11.21 -14.13
C GLU A 415 -49.29 10.91 -12.64
N VAL A 416 -50.38 10.95 -11.86
CA VAL A 416 -50.38 10.59 -10.44
C VAL A 416 -50.02 9.10 -10.24
N SER A 417 -50.42 8.21 -11.15
CA SER A 417 -50.01 6.80 -11.10
C SER A 417 -48.51 6.62 -11.38
N VAL A 418 -47.96 7.35 -12.35
CA VAL A 418 -46.51 7.34 -12.66
C VAL A 418 -45.71 7.94 -11.51
N LYS A 419 -46.13 9.09 -10.96
CA LYS A 419 -45.45 9.73 -9.81
C LYS A 419 -45.53 8.91 -8.53
N LYS A 420 -46.55 8.08 -8.34
CA LYS A 420 -46.57 7.09 -7.25
C LYS A 420 -45.52 5.99 -7.46
N ALA A 421 -45.42 5.45 -8.68
CA ALA A 421 -44.39 4.45 -8.99
C ALA A 421 -42.96 5.01 -8.82
N GLU A 422 -42.69 6.23 -9.30
CA GLU A 422 -41.41 6.93 -9.08
C GLU A 422 -41.10 7.11 -7.58
N LEU A 423 -42.10 7.45 -6.76
CA LEU A 423 -41.92 7.60 -5.31
C LEU A 423 -41.69 6.26 -4.60
N GLU A 424 -42.36 5.19 -5.04
CA GLU A 424 -42.15 3.83 -4.52
C GLU A 424 -40.77 3.27 -4.89
N GLU A 425 -40.26 3.58 -6.09
CA GLU A 425 -38.91 3.24 -6.54
C GLU A 425 -37.84 4.04 -5.76
N LEU A 426 -38.01 5.36 -5.63
CA LEU A 426 -37.13 6.20 -4.81
C LEU A 426 -37.13 5.81 -3.32
N GLN A 427 -38.27 5.36 -2.78
CA GLN A 427 -38.34 4.85 -1.42
C GLN A 427 -37.58 3.50 -1.28
N GLN A 428 -37.70 2.60 -2.25
CA GLN A 428 -36.92 1.35 -2.28
C GLN A 428 -35.41 1.63 -2.38
N GLU A 429 -34.98 2.53 -3.27
CA GLU A 429 -33.58 2.97 -3.34
C GLU A 429 -33.10 3.57 -2.00
N TRP A 430 -33.94 4.37 -1.33
CA TRP A 430 -33.60 4.99 -0.05
C TRP A 430 -33.45 3.94 1.06
N ASP A 431 -34.38 3.00 1.17
CA ASP A 431 -34.32 1.93 2.17
C ASP A 431 -33.15 0.97 1.91
N GLU A 432 -32.80 0.67 0.65
CA GLU A 432 -31.59 -0.08 0.30
C GLU A 432 -30.32 0.68 0.68
N LYS A 433 -30.20 1.96 0.32
CA LYS A 433 -29.06 2.82 0.70
C LYS A 433 -28.94 2.92 2.22
N MET A 434 -30.05 3.01 2.95
CA MET A 434 -30.08 3.01 4.41
C MET A 434 -29.72 1.65 5.02
N ALA A 435 -30.05 0.54 4.38
CA ALA A 435 -29.60 -0.80 4.79
C ALA A 435 -28.08 -0.95 4.59
N ASN A 436 -27.57 -0.57 3.41
CA ASN A 436 -26.15 -0.59 3.07
C ASN A 436 -25.33 0.32 4.01
N LEU A 437 -25.82 1.52 4.36
CA LEU A 437 -25.19 2.40 5.35
C LEU A 437 -25.20 1.81 6.77
N LYS A 438 -26.28 1.13 7.19
CA LYS A 438 -26.32 0.41 8.49
C LYS A 438 -25.31 -0.73 8.52
N GLN A 439 -25.19 -1.49 7.43
CA GLN A 439 -24.23 -2.59 7.30
C GLN A 439 -22.78 -2.08 7.35
N ALA A 440 -22.44 -1.07 6.55
CA ALA A 440 -21.12 -0.43 6.59
C ALA A 440 -20.80 0.16 7.99
N ALA A 441 -21.80 0.71 8.69
CA ALA A 441 -21.65 1.19 10.07
C ALA A 441 -21.47 0.08 11.12
N ILE A 442 -21.83 -1.18 10.82
CA ILE A 442 -21.48 -2.36 11.63
C ILE A 442 -20.05 -2.78 11.31
N GLU A 443 -19.69 -2.93 10.04
CA GLU A 443 -18.34 -3.31 9.59
C GLU A 443 -17.27 -2.35 10.11
N VAL A 444 -17.49 -1.03 10.05
CA VAL A 444 -16.60 -0.02 10.62
C VAL A 444 -16.49 -0.13 12.14
N LYS A 445 -17.54 -0.53 12.86
CA LYS A 445 -17.46 -0.82 14.32
C LYS A 445 -16.64 -2.07 14.60
N GLU A 446 -16.71 -3.09 13.75
CA GLU A 446 -15.94 -4.32 13.91
C GLU A 446 -14.47 -4.14 13.54
N GLN A 447 -14.18 -3.44 12.44
CA GLN A 447 -12.82 -2.99 12.11
C GLN A 447 -12.23 -2.14 13.24
N LYS A 448 -13.00 -1.18 13.81
CA LYS A 448 -12.56 -0.38 14.97
C LYS A 448 -12.28 -1.24 16.21
N LYS A 449 -13.08 -2.29 16.48
CA LYS A 449 -12.80 -3.27 17.55
C LYS A 449 -11.53 -4.08 17.27
N ALA A 450 -11.31 -4.50 16.02
CA ALA A 450 -10.14 -5.26 15.62
C ALA A 450 -8.85 -4.44 15.71
N VAL A 451 -8.86 -3.22 15.16
CA VAL A 451 -7.76 -2.25 15.27
C VAL A 451 -7.48 -1.91 16.74
N LYS A 452 -8.52 -1.71 17.57
CA LYS A 452 -8.28 -1.52 19.01
C LYS A 452 -7.61 -2.74 19.65
N LYS A 453 -8.06 -3.97 19.36
CA LYS A 453 -7.41 -5.20 19.86
C LYS A 453 -5.96 -5.38 19.39
N LEU A 454 -5.56 -4.80 18.26
CA LEU A 454 -4.17 -4.77 17.82
C LEU A 454 -3.39 -3.71 18.61
N LEU A 455 -3.89 -2.48 18.70
CA LEU A 455 -3.27 -1.41 19.50
C LEU A 455 -3.12 -1.80 20.98
N ASP A 456 -4.14 -2.40 21.59
CA ASP A 456 -4.10 -2.88 22.98
C ASP A 456 -3.01 -3.96 23.18
N LYS A 457 -2.72 -4.79 22.16
CA LYS A 457 -1.62 -5.76 22.16
C LYS A 457 -0.25 -5.10 21.94
N ASP A 458 -0.15 -4.21 20.95
CA ASP A 458 1.10 -3.54 20.61
C ASP A 458 1.58 -2.66 21.78
N VAL A 459 0.65 -1.97 22.45
CA VAL A 459 0.90 -1.22 23.70
C VAL A 459 1.33 -2.17 24.83
N SER A 460 0.71 -3.35 24.97
CA SER A 460 1.13 -4.34 25.97
C SER A 460 2.56 -4.85 25.71
N ALA A 461 2.89 -5.15 24.44
CA ALA A 461 4.23 -5.57 24.05
C ALA A 461 5.28 -4.44 24.22
N LEU A 462 4.89 -3.18 24.02
CA LEU A 462 5.74 -2.03 24.34
C LEU A 462 6.00 -1.91 25.84
N TYR A 463 4.99 -2.12 26.69
CA TYR A 463 5.20 -2.17 28.15
C TYR A 463 6.09 -3.35 28.56
N GLU A 464 5.93 -4.54 27.99
CA GLU A 464 6.86 -5.67 28.24
C GLU A 464 8.30 -5.32 27.86
N LYS A 465 8.51 -4.56 26.77
CA LYS A 465 9.83 -4.09 26.35
C LYS A 465 10.38 -2.94 27.19
N GLU A 466 9.55 -2.03 27.68
CA GLU A 466 9.92 -1.04 28.69
C GLU A 466 10.38 -1.73 29.97
N ASP A 467 9.66 -2.77 30.40
CA ASP A 467 9.97 -3.55 31.59
C ASP A 467 11.27 -4.37 31.44
N GLU A 468 11.55 -4.92 30.25
CA GLU A 468 12.86 -5.50 29.90
C GLU A 468 13.99 -4.46 29.96
N VAL A 469 13.82 -3.29 29.34
CA VAL A 469 14.81 -2.21 29.36
C VAL A 469 15.05 -1.71 30.78
N MET A 470 14.01 -1.57 31.60
CA MET A 470 14.13 -1.19 33.01
C MET A 470 14.86 -2.27 33.83
N LYS A 471 14.65 -3.56 33.57
CA LYS A 471 15.43 -4.65 34.20
C LYS A 471 16.92 -4.56 33.81
N VAL A 472 17.23 -4.24 32.55
CA VAL A 472 18.60 -4.05 32.05
C VAL A 472 19.27 -2.82 32.66
N ILE A 473 18.57 -1.67 32.74
CA ILE A 473 19.08 -0.46 33.40
C ILE A 473 19.37 -0.74 34.88
N ASN A 474 18.45 -1.39 35.59
CA ASN A 474 18.65 -1.78 36.99
C ASN A 474 19.82 -2.77 37.19
N ALA A 475 20.14 -3.61 36.20
CA ALA A 475 21.31 -4.47 36.22
C ALA A 475 22.60 -3.65 36.04
N PHE A 476 22.68 -2.80 35.01
CA PHE A 476 23.83 -1.92 34.79
C PHE A 476 24.09 -0.97 35.97
N GLU A 477 23.04 -0.47 36.64
CA GLU A 477 23.21 0.41 37.80
C GLU A 477 23.72 -0.33 39.04
N LYS A 478 23.29 -1.59 39.24
CA LYS A 478 23.88 -2.48 40.27
C LYS A 478 25.35 -2.79 39.95
N ASP A 479 25.70 -3.03 38.69
CA ASP A 479 27.08 -3.33 38.29
C ASP A 479 27.98 -2.10 38.36
N ARG A 480 27.47 -0.90 38.01
CA ARG A 480 28.12 0.38 38.30
C ARG A 480 28.40 0.55 39.79
N GLN A 481 27.47 0.17 40.66
CA GLN A 481 27.69 0.19 42.11
C GLN A 481 28.70 -0.87 42.60
N LYS A 482 28.83 -2.03 41.94
CA LYS A 482 29.91 -3.00 42.21
C LYS A 482 31.27 -2.40 41.82
N LEU A 483 31.40 -1.90 40.60
CA LEU A 483 32.61 -1.28 40.08
C LEU A 483 33.08 -0.09 40.95
N LEU A 484 32.16 0.76 41.42
CA LEU A 484 32.48 1.85 42.36
C LEU A 484 32.92 1.37 43.76
N LYS A 485 32.59 0.14 44.17
CA LYS A 485 33.11 -0.48 45.41
C LYS A 485 34.48 -1.11 45.16
N GLU A 486 34.65 -1.78 44.02
CA GLU A 486 35.91 -2.38 43.58
C GLU A 486 36.99 -1.32 43.35
N GLU A 487 36.66 -0.21 42.67
CA GLU A 487 37.54 0.96 42.49
C GLU A 487 38.00 1.51 43.85
N LYS A 488 37.08 1.68 44.81
CA LYS A 488 37.43 2.12 46.17
C LYS A 488 38.34 1.11 46.90
N ALA A 489 38.11 -0.19 46.71
CA ALA A 489 38.96 -1.25 47.27
C ALA A 489 40.36 -1.29 46.60
N VAL A 490 40.44 -1.08 45.29
CA VAL A 490 41.70 -0.95 44.55
C VAL A 490 42.45 0.30 44.99
N MET A 491 41.78 1.44 45.12
CA MET A 491 42.39 2.69 45.62
C MET A 491 42.85 2.56 47.09
N ALA A 492 42.17 1.76 47.92
CA ALA A 492 42.65 1.41 49.25
C ALA A 492 43.91 0.52 49.19
N ARG A 493 43.92 -0.50 48.32
CA ARG A 493 45.08 -1.38 48.08
C ARG A 493 46.30 -0.60 47.56
N VAL A 494 46.10 0.31 46.61
CA VAL A 494 47.15 1.22 46.10
C VAL A 494 47.71 2.07 47.24
N LYS A 495 46.86 2.66 48.09
CA LYS A 495 47.32 3.42 49.28
C LYS A 495 48.09 2.56 50.29
N THR A 496 47.77 1.27 50.45
CA THR A 496 48.58 0.36 51.28
C THR A 496 49.90 -0.03 50.61
N LEU A 497 49.92 -0.25 49.29
CA LEU A 497 51.13 -0.55 48.53
C LEU A 497 52.09 0.65 48.48
N GLU A 498 51.57 1.88 48.40
CA GLU A 498 52.36 3.10 48.55
C GLU A 498 53.00 3.23 49.93
N LYS A 499 52.29 2.89 51.01
CA LYS A 499 52.84 2.87 52.37
C LYS A 499 53.95 1.82 52.48
N ALA A 500 53.67 0.58 52.06
CA ALA A 500 54.64 -0.50 52.04
C ALA A 500 55.88 -0.16 51.20
N LYS A 501 55.71 0.50 50.04
CA LYS A 501 56.81 1.01 49.23
C LYS A 501 57.63 2.08 49.96
N LYS A 502 56.97 3.06 50.58
CA LYS A 502 57.64 4.12 51.39
C LYS A 502 58.33 3.55 52.64
N GLU A 503 57.92 2.39 53.13
CA GLU A 503 58.56 1.65 54.21
C GLU A 503 59.75 0.81 53.71
N PHE A 504 59.60 0.16 52.55
CA PHE A 504 60.68 -0.54 51.86
C PHE A 504 61.80 0.40 51.43
N GLU A 505 61.49 1.57 50.87
CA GLU A 505 62.47 2.62 50.52
C GLU A 505 63.26 3.09 51.77
N LYS A 506 62.59 3.24 52.92
CA LYS A 506 63.28 3.54 54.20
C LYS A 506 64.15 2.38 54.68
N ALA A 507 63.70 1.13 54.52
CA ALA A 507 64.48 -0.05 54.87
C ALA A 507 65.72 -0.19 53.97
N GLN A 508 65.57 0.02 52.67
CA GLN A 508 66.67 0.04 51.69
C GLN A 508 67.67 1.16 52.00
N GLN A 509 67.20 2.36 52.35
CA GLN A 509 68.07 3.46 52.80
C GLN A 509 68.81 3.18 54.12
N LYS A 510 68.23 2.40 55.04
CA LYS A 510 68.95 1.89 56.23
C LYS A 510 70.01 0.86 55.82
N PHE A 511 69.62 -0.14 55.02
CA PHE A 511 70.51 -1.20 54.56
C PHE A 511 71.69 -0.67 53.73
N GLU A 512 71.50 0.40 52.96
CA GLU A 512 72.59 1.10 52.29
C GLU A 512 73.56 1.81 53.25
N LYS A 513 73.06 2.38 54.34
CA LYS A 513 73.91 2.99 55.39
C LYS A 513 74.68 1.90 56.11
N GLU A 514 74.00 0.83 56.53
CA GLU A 514 74.60 -0.35 57.15
C GLU A 514 75.67 -0.98 56.23
N LYS A 515 75.43 -1.08 54.91
CA LYS A 515 76.42 -1.54 53.92
C LYS A 515 77.61 -0.58 53.77
N LYS A 516 77.39 0.74 53.84
CA LYS A 516 78.47 1.75 53.87
C LYS A 516 79.29 1.65 55.17
N ASP A 517 78.65 1.38 56.30
CA ASP A 517 79.31 1.18 57.59
C ASP A 517 80.05 -0.15 57.68
N ILE A 518 79.51 -1.23 57.09
CA ILE A 518 80.19 -2.52 56.94
C ILE A 518 81.42 -2.36 56.04
N THR A 519 81.29 -1.78 54.85
CA THR A 519 82.45 -1.57 53.95
C THR A 519 83.50 -0.60 54.54
N ASN A 520 83.09 0.35 55.39
CA ASN A 520 84.03 1.14 56.18
C ASN A 520 84.71 0.32 57.29
N LYS A 521 83.99 -0.54 58.01
CA LYS A 521 84.56 -1.49 59.00
C LYS A 521 85.52 -2.48 58.34
N GLU A 522 85.19 -3.00 57.16
CA GLU A 522 86.07 -3.86 56.33
C GLU A 522 87.34 -3.12 55.91
N ARG A 523 87.23 -1.85 55.48
CA ARG A 523 88.39 -1.00 55.16
C ARG A 523 89.28 -0.75 56.38
N VAL A 524 88.69 -0.59 57.57
CA VAL A 524 89.45 -0.46 58.83
C VAL A 524 90.09 -1.79 59.21
N ALA A 525 89.37 -2.91 59.14
CA ALA A 525 89.88 -4.26 59.38
C ALA A 525 91.03 -4.61 58.41
N ALA A 526 90.92 -4.29 57.13
CA ALA A 526 91.98 -4.48 56.14
C ALA A 526 93.21 -3.59 56.41
N LYS A 527 93.03 -2.36 56.91
CA LYS A 527 94.15 -1.52 57.39
C LYS A 527 94.83 -2.13 58.63
N LEU A 528 94.05 -2.63 59.58
CA LEU A 528 94.55 -3.30 60.80
C LEU A 528 95.28 -4.61 60.46
N LEU A 529 94.73 -5.45 59.57
CA LEU A 529 95.39 -6.66 59.07
C LEU A 529 96.71 -6.33 58.38
N ARG A 530 96.74 -5.34 57.47
CA ARG A 530 98.00 -4.87 56.85
C ARG A 530 99.02 -4.31 57.86
N TYR A 531 98.57 -3.78 58.99
CA TYR A 531 99.44 -3.35 60.09
C TYR A 531 99.98 -4.57 60.86
N VAL A 532 99.12 -5.51 61.25
CA VAL A 532 99.48 -6.77 61.91
C VAL A 532 100.42 -7.61 61.04
N GLU A 533 100.25 -7.63 59.72
CA GLU A 533 101.17 -8.26 58.77
C GLU A 533 102.55 -7.59 58.73
N LYS A 534 102.60 -6.25 58.80
CA LYS A 534 103.86 -5.49 58.87
C LYS A 534 104.59 -5.76 60.18
N GLU A 535 103.88 -5.76 61.31
CA GLU A 535 104.48 -6.13 62.61
C GLU A 535 104.88 -7.61 62.65
N LYS A 536 104.07 -8.52 62.10
CA LYS A 536 104.44 -9.95 61.95
C LYS A 536 105.72 -10.09 61.12
N LYS A 537 105.87 -9.37 60.00
CA LYS A 537 107.09 -9.36 59.18
C LYS A 537 108.29 -8.76 59.92
N LYS A 538 108.13 -7.69 60.71
CA LYS A 538 109.20 -7.14 61.59
C LYS A 538 109.61 -8.15 62.66
N VAL A 539 108.66 -8.76 63.36
CA VAL A 539 108.90 -9.78 64.40
C VAL A 539 109.56 -11.02 63.77
N GLU A 540 109.19 -11.40 62.56
CA GLU A 540 109.83 -12.51 61.85
C GLU A 540 111.28 -12.15 61.42
N GLN A 541 111.52 -10.94 60.93
CA GLN A 541 112.88 -10.44 60.67
C GLN A 541 113.72 -10.39 61.96
N GLN A 542 113.13 -9.98 63.09
CA GLN A 542 113.78 -10.03 64.41
C GLN A 542 114.06 -11.48 64.83
N LYS A 543 113.11 -12.41 64.67
CA LYS A 543 113.33 -13.84 64.92
C LYS A 543 114.44 -14.42 64.05
N ARG A 544 114.51 -14.07 62.76
CA ARG A 544 115.59 -14.46 61.85
C ARG A 544 116.95 -13.88 62.30
N LYS A 545 117.00 -12.60 62.70
CA LYS A 545 118.21 -11.97 63.29
C LYS A 545 118.63 -12.64 64.61
N ILE A 546 117.69 -12.99 65.48
CA ILE A 546 117.95 -13.70 66.75
C ILE A 546 118.40 -15.14 66.50
N ALA A 547 117.83 -15.83 65.50
CA ALA A 547 118.27 -17.16 65.08
C ALA A 547 119.71 -17.12 64.55
N ALA A 548 120.00 -16.23 63.60
CA ALA A 548 121.36 -16.02 63.09
C ALA A 548 122.35 -15.61 64.20
N ALA A 549 121.94 -14.76 65.16
CA ALA A 549 122.77 -14.41 66.31
C ALA A 549 123.00 -15.60 67.26
N LYS A 550 122.03 -16.51 67.43
CA LYS A 550 122.19 -17.75 68.20
C LYS A 550 123.09 -18.75 67.47
N GLU A 551 122.95 -18.91 66.16
CA GLU A 551 123.82 -19.75 65.33
C GLU A 551 125.25 -19.22 65.33
N LEU A 552 125.46 -17.91 65.16
CA LEU A 552 126.75 -17.27 65.31
C LEU A 552 127.30 -17.48 66.73
N LYS A 553 126.52 -17.27 67.80
CA LYS A 553 126.98 -17.51 69.18
C LYS A 553 127.29 -18.99 69.47
N ALA A 554 126.63 -19.94 68.80
CA ALA A 554 126.91 -21.37 68.90
C ALA A 554 128.11 -21.82 68.02
N ASN A 555 128.40 -21.09 66.95
CA ASN A 555 129.49 -21.39 66.02
C ASN A 555 130.77 -20.61 66.33
N ILE A 556 130.72 -19.46 67.00
CA ILE A 556 131.92 -18.71 67.46
C ILE A 556 132.84 -19.61 68.29
N PRO A 557 132.39 -20.31 69.36
CA PRO A 557 133.27 -21.23 70.11
C PRO A 557 133.80 -22.42 69.29
N LYS A 558 133.12 -22.79 68.19
CA LYS A 558 133.62 -23.82 67.26
C LYS A 558 134.68 -23.23 66.33
N LEU A 559 134.44 -22.05 65.78
CA LEU A 559 135.34 -21.30 64.90
C LEU A 559 136.59 -20.84 65.65
N GLU A 560 136.50 -20.44 66.91
CA GLU A 560 137.64 -20.15 67.79
C GLU A 560 138.49 -21.40 68.02
N LYS A 561 137.86 -22.53 68.40
CA LYS A 561 138.56 -23.82 68.52
C LYS A 561 139.17 -24.27 67.19
N HIS A 562 138.49 -24.02 66.06
CA HIS A 562 138.99 -24.34 64.73
C HIS A 562 140.10 -23.38 64.28
N TYR A 563 140.06 -22.10 64.69
CA TYR A 563 141.09 -21.10 64.44
C TYR A 563 142.33 -21.36 65.29
N PHE A 564 142.19 -21.77 66.55
CA PHE A 564 143.33 -22.22 67.38
C PHE A 564 143.93 -23.53 66.85
N LYS A 565 143.11 -24.49 66.38
CA LYS A 565 143.61 -25.69 65.67
C LYS A 565 144.32 -25.31 64.39
N LEU A 566 143.71 -24.49 63.52
CA LEU A 566 144.31 -24.01 62.28
C LEU A 566 145.59 -23.22 62.56
N LYS A 567 145.65 -22.31 63.53
CA LYS A 567 146.86 -21.55 63.89
C LYS A 567 147.98 -22.45 64.42
N LYS A 568 147.64 -23.59 65.03
CA LYS A 568 148.59 -24.64 65.45
C LYS A 568 148.98 -25.61 64.32
N GLN A 569 148.13 -25.76 63.30
CA GLN A 569 148.43 -26.52 62.07
C GLN A 569 149.23 -25.67 61.08
N ILE A 570 148.82 -24.44 60.79
CA ILE A 570 149.54 -23.42 60.02
C ILE A 570 150.97 -23.27 60.55
N ARG A 571 151.20 -23.10 61.86
CA ARG A 571 152.56 -23.09 62.44
C ARG A 571 153.36 -24.41 62.31
N LYS A 572 152.74 -25.52 61.89
CA LYS A 572 153.40 -26.79 61.54
C LYS A 572 153.55 -26.98 60.03
N GLU A 573 152.64 -26.44 59.23
CA GLU A 573 152.61 -26.52 57.78
C GLU A 573 153.50 -25.42 57.16
N GLU A 574 153.53 -24.20 57.71
CA GLU A 574 154.52 -23.17 57.41
C GLU A 574 155.95 -23.66 57.70
N ALA A 575 156.11 -24.47 58.75
CA ALA A 575 157.38 -25.11 59.10
C ALA A 575 157.75 -26.31 58.20
N ARG A 576 156.85 -26.74 57.30
CA ARG A 576 157.08 -27.83 56.31
C ARG A 576 157.16 -27.31 54.88
N LEU A 577 156.35 -26.31 54.54
CA LEU A 577 156.29 -25.64 53.24
C LEU A 577 157.48 -24.71 52.96
N VAL A 578 158.40 -24.57 53.93
CA VAL A 578 159.73 -23.97 53.72
C VAL A 578 160.76 -25.02 53.27
N GLU A 579 160.55 -26.31 53.58
CA GLU A 579 161.43 -27.42 53.15
C GLU A 579 160.91 -28.10 51.88
N ASP A 580 159.61 -28.40 51.78
CA ASP A 580 159.00 -28.99 50.58
C ASP A 580 158.76 -27.96 49.47
N THR A 581 159.78 -27.80 48.62
CA THR A 581 159.81 -26.80 47.55
C THR A 581 158.78 -26.99 46.42
N ARG A 582 158.37 -25.88 45.81
CA ARG A 582 158.07 -25.72 44.36
C ARG A 582 157.20 -26.81 43.68
N LEU A 583 155.92 -26.52 43.41
CA LEU A 583 155.26 -26.92 42.14
C LEU A 583 153.87 -26.27 41.94
N THR A 584 153.27 -26.48 40.74
CA THR A 584 151.87 -26.15 40.37
C THR A 584 151.44 -24.68 40.16
N ARG A 585 152.19 -23.90 39.38
CA ARG A 585 151.70 -22.60 38.83
C ARG A 585 150.63 -22.63 37.69
N PRO A 586 150.25 -23.72 36.99
CA PRO A 586 149.43 -23.62 35.77
C PRO A 586 147.91 -23.54 35.99
N ILE A 587 147.39 -24.08 37.11
CA ILE A 587 145.93 -24.27 37.33
C ILE A 587 145.15 -22.95 37.28
N LYS A 588 145.76 -21.83 37.69
CA LYS A 588 145.10 -20.53 37.77
C LYS A 588 144.78 -19.89 36.39
N LYS A 589 145.36 -20.37 35.29
CA LYS A 589 145.07 -19.84 33.93
C LYS A 589 143.86 -20.48 33.25
N SER A 590 143.63 -21.79 33.42
CA SER A 590 142.55 -22.50 32.71
C SER A 590 141.15 -22.08 33.19
N LEU A 591 140.97 -21.97 34.51
CA LEU A 591 139.72 -21.49 35.13
C LEU A 591 139.35 -20.08 34.66
N LEU A 592 140.33 -19.18 34.59
CA LEU A 592 140.14 -17.76 34.26
C LEU A 592 139.79 -17.53 32.78
N MET A 593 140.15 -18.46 31.88
CA MET A 593 139.67 -18.46 30.49
C MET A 593 138.23 -18.94 30.40
N ARG A 594 137.89 -20.05 31.07
CA ARG A 594 136.53 -20.63 31.05
C ARG A 594 135.47 -19.70 31.66
N GLU A 595 135.85 -18.91 32.67
CA GLU A 595 134.99 -17.86 33.23
C GLU A 595 134.69 -16.73 32.22
N LYS A 596 135.68 -16.34 31.40
CA LYS A 596 135.51 -15.31 30.35
C LYS A 596 134.61 -15.79 29.20
N GLU A 597 134.62 -17.08 28.88
CA GLU A 597 133.71 -17.66 27.88
C GLU A 597 132.26 -17.69 28.37
N LEU A 598 132.03 -18.07 29.63
CA LEU A 598 130.69 -18.04 30.23
C LEU A 598 130.11 -16.61 30.25
N ARG A 599 130.88 -15.62 30.73
CA ARG A 599 130.48 -14.20 30.70
C ARG A 599 130.26 -13.65 29.29
N LYS A 600 130.86 -14.24 28.24
CA LYS A 600 130.56 -13.90 26.83
C LYS A 600 129.22 -14.49 26.39
N ARG A 601 128.92 -15.76 26.73
CA ARG A 601 127.63 -16.40 26.40
C ARG A 601 126.46 -15.74 27.13
N GLU A 602 126.65 -15.40 28.40
CA GLU A 602 125.67 -14.68 29.23
C GLU A 602 125.26 -13.33 28.60
N ARG A 603 126.23 -12.51 28.17
CA ARG A 603 125.97 -11.26 27.44
C ARG A 603 125.33 -11.46 26.06
N GLY A 604 125.60 -12.59 25.41
CA GLY A 604 124.95 -12.96 24.16
C GLY A 604 123.47 -13.31 24.36
N LEU A 605 123.14 -14.01 25.45
CA LEU A 605 121.77 -14.33 25.85
C LEU A 605 121.00 -13.08 26.31
N GLN A 606 121.64 -12.18 27.06
CA GLN A 606 121.04 -10.90 27.47
C GLN A 606 120.64 -10.06 26.25
N LYS A 607 121.56 -9.86 25.29
CA LYS A 607 121.25 -9.17 24.02
C LYS A 607 120.20 -9.89 23.18
N GLY A 608 120.14 -11.22 23.24
CA GLY A 608 119.11 -12.01 22.59
C GLY A 608 117.73 -11.84 23.22
N ALA A 609 117.66 -11.60 24.54
CA ALA A 609 116.42 -11.29 25.25
C ALA A 609 115.99 -9.84 24.99
N GLU A 610 116.91 -8.87 25.06
CA GLU A 610 116.67 -7.45 24.73
C GLU A 610 116.06 -7.32 23.31
N LEU A 611 116.67 -7.96 22.30
CA LEU A 611 116.17 -8.00 20.92
C LEU A 611 114.86 -8.79 20.70
N LEU A 612 114.42 -9.59 21.68
CA LEU A 612 113.10 -10.24 21.65
C LEU A 612 112.04 -9.38 22.32
N GLU A 613 112.38 -8.71 23.43
CA GLU A 613 111.50 -7.78 24.16
C GLU A 613 111.22 -6.52 23.31
N GLU A 614 112.21 -5.99 22.60
CA GLU A 614 112.02 -4.95 21.56
C GLU A 614 111.07 -5.42 20.44
N ARG A 615 111.18 -6.69 20.02
CA ARG A 615 110.32 -7.27 18.96
C ARG A 615 108.90 -7.60 19.41
N GLU A 616 108.72 -7.96 20.67
CA GLU A 616 107.38 -8.12 21.26
C GLU A 616 106.69 -6.77 21.39
N GLN A 617 107.43 -5.70 21.73
CA GLN A 617 106.93 -4.32 21.67
C GLN A 617 106.58 -3.88 20.23
N GLU A 618 107.46 -4.10 19.23
CA GLU A 618 107.12 -3.84 17.82
C GLU A 618 105.85 -4.59 17.38
N LEU A 619 105.66 -5.84 17.82
CA LEU A 619 104.47 -6.64 17.49
C LEU A 619 103.22 -6.20 18.25
N GLU A 620 103.36 -5.63 19.44
CA GLU A 620 102.24 -5.08 20.24
C GLU A 620 101.83 -3.69 19.70
N ASP A 621 102.79 -2.84 19.33
CA ASP A 621 102.54 -1.59 18.60
C ASP A 621 101.91 -1.86 17.22
N LEU A 622 102.38 -2.86 16.46
CA LEU A 622 101.76 -3.25 15.20
C LEU A 622 100.36 -3.89 15.37
N ARG A 623 100.05 -4.45 16.55
CA ARG A 623 98.67 -4.86 16.88
C ARG A 623 97.81 -3.65 17.22
N ALA A 624 98.29 -2.74 18.07
CA ALA A 624 97.60 -1.50 18.39
C ALA A 624 97.32 -0.68 17.12
N MET A 625 98.31 -0.45 16.26
CA MET A 625 98.14 0.20 14.96
C MET A 625 97.15 -0.54 14.05
N LYS A 626 97.07 -1.88 14.12
CA LYS A 626 96.11 -2.66 13.33
C LYS A 626 94.70 -2.60 13.91
N GLU A 627 94.56 -2.55 15.23
CA GLU A 627 93.27 -2.40 15.92
C GLU A 627 92.75 -0.97 15.79
N ASP A 628 93.59 0.06 15.93
CA ASP A 628 93.29 1.46 15.61
C ASP A 628 92.93 1.63 14.13
N ALA A 629 93.71 1.07 13.20
CA ALA A 629 93.38 1.12 11.77
C ALA A 629 92.12 0.30 11.42
N PHE A 630 91.76 -0.72 12.21
CA PHE A 630 90.52 -1.46 12.05
C PHE A 630 89.32 -0.74 12.69
N GLU A 631 89.53 -0.02 13.79
CA GLU A 631 88.56 0.91 14.36
C GLU A 631 88.32 2.09 13.42
N ASP A 632 89.35 2.71 12.84
CA ASP A 632 89.18 3.77 11.84
C ASP A 632 88.67 3.24 10.49
N TYR A 633 88.97 1.99 10.13
CA TYR A 633 88.27 1.31 9.03
C TYR A 633 86.79 1.12 9.34
N LEU A 634 86.41 0.65 10.53
CA LEU A 634 85.01 0.51 10.94
C LEU A 634 84.30 1.86 11.09
N ARG A 635 84.98 2.90 11.60
CA ARG A 635 84.45 4.27 11.72
C ARG A 635 84.32 4.93 10.36
N SER A 636 85.17 4.59 9.38
CA SER A 636 85.03 5.05 7.99
C SER A 636 84.04 4.21 7.18
N GLU A 637 83.88 2.90 7.44
CA GLU A 637 82.78 2.08 6.90
C GLU A 637 81.43 2.53 7.46
N VAL A 638 81.33 2.87 8.76
CA VAL A 638 80.09 3.41 9.35
C VAL A 638 79.76 4.77 8.74
N LYS A 639 80.74 5.70 8.64
CA LYS A 639 80.52 6.98 7.94
C LYS A 639 80.20 6.79 6.45
N ALA A 640 80.80 5.80 5.80
CA ALA A 640 80.50 5.43 4.42
C ALA A 640 79.11 4.77 4.30
N ALA A 641 78.62 4.03 5.30
CA ALA A 641 77.26 3.51 5.34
C ALA A 641 76.22 4.60 5.66
N GLU A 642 76.61 5.64 6.40
CA GLU A 642 75.80 6.85 6.60
C GLU A 642 75.75 7.74 5.34
N HIS A 643 76.76 7.69 4.46
CA HIS A 643 76.78 8.43 3.18
C HIS A 643 76.33 7.59 1.96
N ILE A 644 76.45 6.26 2.01
CA ILE A 644 75.83 5.32 1.08
C ILE A 644 74.41 5.05 1.62
N GLY A 645 73.53 6.03 1.41
CA GLY A 645 72.10 5.84 1.56
C GLY A 645 71.54 4.77 0.60
N PRO A 646 70.21 4.53 0.59
CA PRO A 646 69.57 3.45 -0.16
C PRO A 646 69.83 3.39 -1.68
N VAL A 647 70.39 4.47 -2.25
CA VAL A 647 70.68 4.72 -3.68
C VAL A 647 71.26 3.51 -4.42
N HIS A 648 72.14 2.70 -3.81
CA HIS A 648 72.71 1.54 -4.50
C HIS A 648 71.77 0.32 -4.60
N ARG A 649 70.78 0.16 -3.69
CA ARG A 649 69.69 -0.82 -3.86
C ARG A 649 68.65 -0.34 -4.88
N GLU A 650 68.50 0.96 -5.04
CA GLU A 650 67.49 1.60 -5.89
C GLU A 650 67.88 1.67 -7.38
N LYS A 651 69.17 1.57 -7.73
CA LYS A 651 69.60 1.58 -9.15
C LYS A 651 69.09 0.39 -9.96
N PHE A 652 69.02 -0.82 -9.37
CA PHE A 652 68.57 -2.03 -10.07
C PHE A 652 67.69 -2.96 -9.21
N PRO A 653 66.51 -2.50 -8.74
CA PRO A 653 65.64 -3.25 -7.84
C PRO A 653 65.12 -4.55 -8.47
N ALA A 654 65.06 -4.63 -9.80
CA ALA A 654 64.71 -5.86 -10.52
C ALA A 654 65.73 -6.99 -10.32
N ILE A 655 67.03 -6.68 -10.22
CA ILE A 655 68.08 -7.68 -9.96
C ILE A 655 68.03 -8.10 -8.48
N HIS A 656 68.03 -7.14 -7.54
CA HIS A 656 67.93 -7.44 -6.11
C HIS A 656 66.70 -8.31 -5.78
N LYS A 657 65.52 -7.96 -6.33
CA LYS A 657 64.29 -8.74 -6.12
C LYS A 657 64.40 -10.19 -6.63
N LYS A 658 65.18 -10.47 -7.67
CA LYS A 658 65.44 -11.84 -8.13
C LYS A 658 66.45 -12.57 -7.24
N LEU A 659 67.52 -11.88 -6.80
CA LEU A 659 68.50 -12.44 -5.86
C LEU A 659 67.89 -12.77 -4.48
N ASP A 660 67.04 -11.90 -3.95
CA ASP A 660 66.36 -12.14 -2.68
C ASP A 660 65.27 -13.22 -2.81
N GLN A 661 64.61 -13.33 -3.97
CA GLN A 661 63.74 -14.49 -4.27
C GLN A 661 64.53 -15.81 -4.40
N ALA A 662 65.78 -15.77 -4.90
CA ALA A 662 66.66 -16.94 -4.89
C ALA A 662 67.07 -17.34 -3.45
N ARG A 663 67.43 -16.36 -2.60
CA ARG A 663 67.71 -16.58 -1.17
C ARG A 663 66.52 -17.21 -0.45
N GLN A 664 65.31 -16.70 -0.69
CA GLN A 664 64.08 -17.27 -0.14
C GLN A 664 63.84 -18.71 -0.65
N GLY A 665 64.05 -18.98 -1.94
CA GLY A 665 63.98 -20.32 -2.52
C GLY A 665 64.85 -21.33 -1.78
N ILE A 666 66.14 -21.02 -1.58
CA ILE A 666 67.09 -21.86 -0.82
C ILE A 666 66.60 -22.11 0.61
N ILE A 667 66.15 -21.06 1.32
CA ILE A 667 65.64 -21.17 2.70
C ILE A 667 64.37 -22.04 2.77
N SER A 668 63.56 -22.06 1.70
CA SER A 668 62.36 -22.91 1.59
C SER A 668 62.60 -24.30 1.00
N GLY A 669 63.85 -24.65 0.64
CA GLY A 669 64.18 -25.92 -0.03
C GLY A 669 63.80 -26.01 -1.52
N ASP A 670 63.29 -24.94 -2.13
CA ASP A 670 62.99 -24.86 -3.56
C ASP A 670 64.25 -24.41 -4.33
N ILE A 671 65.20 -25.33 -4.43
CA ILE A 671 66.49 -25.14 -5.09
C ILE A 671 66.30 -24.87 -6.59
N ASP A 672 65.33 -25.56 -7.20
CA ASP A 672 64.98 -25.46 -8.63
C ASP A 672 64.49 -24.04 -8.99
N ALA A 673 63.62 -23.45 -8.16
CA ALA A 673 63.24 -22.05 -8.31
C ALA A 673 64.40 -21.10 -8.03
N ALA A 674 65.25 -21.38 -7.03
CA ALA A 674 66.41 -20.56 -6.71
C ALA A 674 67.42 -20.48 -7.88
N ILE A 675 67.73 -21.62 -8.52
CA ILE A 675 68.57 -21.70 -9.72
C ILE A 675 67.98 -20.84 -10.85
N ARG A 676 66.68 -20.96 -11.11
CA ARG A 676 65.99 -20.16 -12.13
C ARG A 676 66.05 -18.67 -11.81
N ARG A 677 65.87 -18.27 -10.54
CA ARG A 677 65.93 -16.86 -10.11
C ARG A 677 67.35 -16.28 -10.20
N VAL A 678 68.38 -17.09 -9.96
CA VAL A 678 69.78 -16.74 -10.20
C VAL A 678 70.07 -16.51 -11.68
N ALA A 679 69.63 -17.41 -12.56
CA ALA A 679 69.80 -17.26 -14.01
C ALA A 679 69.06 -16.03 -14.55
N GLU A 680 67.83 -15.77 -14.08
CA GLU A 680 67.10 -14.53 -14.40
C GLU A 680 67.84 -13.26 -13.92
N ALA A 681 68.50 -13.31 -12.76
CA ALA A 681 69.29 -12.18 -12.27
C ALA A 681 70.53 -11.91 -13.13
N GLU A 682 71.24 -12.96 -13.56
CA GLU A 682 72.38 -12.84 -14.49
C GLU A 682 71.96 -12.28 -15.86
N VAL A 683 70.88 -12.80 -16.44
CA VAL A 683 70.31 -12.28 -17.70
C VAL A 683 69.90 -10.81 -17.56
N LEU A 684 69.36 -10.39 -16.41
CA LEU A 684 69.08 -8.97 -16.15
C LEU A 684 70.37 -8.14 -16.06
N MET A 685 71.42 -8.62 -15.39
CA MET A 685 72.70 -7.91 -15.30
C MET A 685 73.37 -7.69 -16.66
N ASP A 686 73.34 -8.69 -17.54
CA ASP A 686 73.83 -8.55 -18.91
C ASP A 686 72.92 -7.64 -19.75
N LYS A 687 71.60 -7.74 -19.59
CA LYS A 687 70.62 -6.87 -20.27
C LYS A 687 70.74 -5.39 -19.89
N PHE A 688 71.06 -5.09 -18.63
CA PHE A 688 71.31 -3.72 -18.16
C PHE A 688 72.73 -3.20 -18.51
N LYS A 689 73.59 -4.02 -19.15
CA LYS A 689 74.96 -3.66 -19.54
C LYS A 689 75.78 -3.03 -18.41
N LEU A 690 75.64 -3.57 -17.20
CA LEU A 690 76.30 -3.03 -16.00
C LEU A 690 77.81 -2.85 -16.20
N ASN A 691 78.32 -1.67 -15.85
CA ASN A 691 79.77 -1.42 -15.88
C ASN A 691 80.49 -2.40 -14.96
N LYS A 692 81.78 -2.67 -15.22
CA LYS A 692 82.58 -3.64 -14.43
C LYS A 692 82.56 -3.35 -12.92
N GLU A 693 82.43 -2.08 -12.55
CA GLU A 693 82.29 -1.58 -11.17
C GLU A 693 80.90 -1.91 -10.59
N GLU A 694 79.82 -1.59 -11.32
CA GLU A 694 78.43 -1.84 -10.91
C GLU A 694 78.10 -3.33 -10.87
N ARG A 695 78.78 -4.14 -11.69
CA ARG A 695 78.66 -5.60 -11.69
C ARG A 695 79.36 -6.26 -10.48
N LYS A 696 80.33 -5.59 -9.82
CA LYS A 696 81.05 -6.13 -8.64
C LYS A 696 80.09 -6.60 -7.53
N PRO A 697 79.23 -5.75 -6.91
CA PRO A 697 78.39 -6.16 -5.78
C PRO A 697 77.49 -7.35 -6.12
N PHE A 698 76.75 -7.28 -7.23
CA PHE A 698 75.90 -8.38 -7.68
C PHE A 698 76.70 -9.67 -7.98
N SER A 699 77.95 -9.58 -8.42
CA SER A 699 78.80 -10.76 -8.64
C SER A 699 79.24 -11.45 -7.34
N TYR A 700 79.32 -10.74 -6.22
CA TYR A 700 79.53 -11.34 -4.90
C TYR A 700 78.23 -12.00 -4.40
N ASP A 701 77.09 -11.32 -4.50
CA ASP A 701 75.78 -11.90 -4.18
C ASP A 701 75.51 -13.19 -4.98
N LEU A 702 75.74 -13.16 -6.30
CA LEU A 702 75.58 -14.32 -7.17
C LEU A 702 76.52 -15.47 -6.81
N LYS A 703 77.80 -15.21 -6.51
CA LYS A 703 78.74 -16.24 -6.07
C LYS A 703 78.30 -16.87 -4.76
N TYR A 704 77.86 -16.06 -3.80
CA TYR A 704 77.37 -16.52 -2.50
C TYR A 704 76.09 -17.36 -2.64
N ILE A 705 75.13 -16.91 -3.45
CA ILE A 705 73.87 -17.62 -3.69
C ILE A 705 74.12 -18.92 -4.49
N LYS A 706 75.00 -18.92 -5.50
CA LYS A 706 75.39 -20.15 -6.23
C LYS A 706 76.15 -21.14 -5.35
N ALA A 707 77.01 -20.67 -4.44
CA ALA A 707 77.65 -21.54 -3.45
C ALA A 707 76.63 -22.11 -2.46
N SER A 708 75.65 -21.31 -2.03
CA SER A 708 74.57 -21.73 -1.14
C SER A 708 73.63 -22.75 -1.79
N ILE A 709 73.29 -22.57 -3.07
CA ILE A 709 72.59 -23.57 -3.91
C ILE A 709 73.39 -24.87 -3.93
N LYS A 710 74.67 -24.82 -4.29
CA LYS A 710 75.51 -26.02 -4.40
C LYS A 710 75.72 -26.75 -3.07
N LEU A 711 75.65 -26.04 -1.94
CA LEU A 711 75.67 -26.67 -0.61
C LEU A 711 74.31 -27.29 -0.26
N ALA A 712 73.19 -26.69 -0.69
CA ALA A 712 71.85 -27.26 -0.53
C ALA A 712 71.58 -28.45 -1.47
N GLU A 713 72.26 -28.54 -2.62
CA GLU A 713 72.24 -29.71 -3.52
C GLU A 713 73.00 -30.94 -2.95
N LEU A 714 73.74 -30.77 -1.84
CA LEU A 714 74.62 -31.78 -1.25
C LEU A 714 74.17 -32.31 0.12
N GLY A 715 72.98 -31.90 0.60
CA GLY A 715 72.43 -32.28 1.92
C GLY A 715 70.96 -32.66 1.87
#